data_AF-A0A524FFL0-F1
#
_entry.id   AF-A0A524FFL0-F1
#
_cell.length_a   1.000
_cell.length_b   1.000
_cell.length_c   1.000
_cell.angle_alpha   90.00
_cell.angle_beta   90.00
_cell.angle_gamma   90.00
#
_symmetry.space_group_name_H-M   'P 1'
#
loop_
_entity.id
_entity.type
_entity.pdbx_description
1 polymer ?
#
loop_
_entity_poly.entity_id
_entity_poly.type
_entity_poly.pdbx_seq_one_letter_code
_entity_poly.pdbx_strand_id
1 'polypeptide(L)'
;MGVFPENPCEFAIDFIRKMRKHPDIVQIPSSRQVLSIPKLILSRYYRNGNITPNDFIEISMVTSFPDNQEIAKDIAFEILFPNYKKDVIQSFFEGDSIEEGKSDKLEDEFESELSQLQELFEEIELSNSIDSEAIQELEDFIDDLNQRREEEPFKSALQFFDDDSELYKEKISSLEKLIEEATKRLSQKINSLDPEDINAAVNLGLEDLIQKNSIRDWEKLTSQALAGQDISDELNHLLQSGKLNDLLETMKFMNKSSDQESIKSQIKKIKDQLKNQIKTLDELFNATKTLGETPEFDLDELIENSLKHGSFDHNFNLANSLDQYFGTNLRSELLEKMLEKGNFQSNLSLENLTKNAVANKAWNSLLNQALQNAIKDAQKQNIKFEAFKNLTHQLQQLANSCANPHCSQKIGQALPDLLSKTLESCENPEQLKNATEFLRKLGMNLDSEEIKKMGEKLEMPEEEIYELIEPNYQLLNKMIQKKLGDFQKITNLMNQIKDQINHDRLKELMASALANENRDALGALGHFNLNDAIKAANQIGGTEAQDKMISSLSAGSGENLLKEWYVHRSQLPNDARTKIKELAKKMLVDLGIYYSRARLGSSTTGPMPINIVRPYNIGDDFENIDLEETIFNLLEKGKELEHLDYSDFYVFETAKGLRSACIELDISGSMSGDKLAYMAICVTMLVYGLRKDELAITFFESDTHVLKNMTEKIDLDKLADDLLTISARGGTRMLAALQWARDQFKENANSREKLNILFTDAEIYDIKEAMEELRKFRSMGIDFILICPEASFNINEAEKMVKIAGGQLLTINDWNEFPQLISDIIKSRF
;
A
#
# COMPACT_ATOMS: atom_id res chain seq x y z
N MET A 1 27.35 -8.66 -47.54
CA MET A 1 26.08 -9.28 -47.15
C MET A 1 26.26 -9.69 -45.71
N GLY A 2 25.32 -9.32 -44.82
CA GLY A 2 25.37 -9.71 -43.41
C GLY A 2 25.41 -11.23 -43.28
N VAL A 3 25.86 -11.71 -42.12
CA VAL A 3 25.92 -13.14 -41.79
C VAL A 3 24.52 -13.75 -41.81
N PHE A 4 23.52 -12.95 -41.45
CA PHE A 4 22.11 -13.28 -41.53
C PHE A 4 21.44 -12.49 -42.66
N PRO A 5 20.52 -13.11 -43.44
CA PRO A 5 19.76 -12.42 -44.48
C PRO A 5 18.80 -11.35 -43.95
N GLU A 6 18.30 -11.55 -42.73
CA GLU A 6 17.36 -10.70 -41.99
C GLU A 6 17.70 -10.85 -40.49
N ASN A 7 17.39 -9.87 -39.64
CA ASN A 7 17.60 -10.01 -38.20
C ASN A 7 16.73 -11.16 -37.65
N PRO A 8 17.33 -12.22 -37.03
CA PRO A 8 16.58 -13.39 -36.59
C PRO A 8 15.50 -13.13 -35.53
N CYS A 9 15.73 -12.19 -34.62
CA CYS A 9 14.80 -11.84 -33.55
C CYS A 9 13.62 -11.01 -34.10
N GLU A 10 13.90 -10.00 -34.92
CA GLU A 10 12.86 -9.20 -35.58
C GLU A 10 12.00 -10.05 -36.52
N PHE A 11 12.63 -10.93 -37.29
CA PHE A 11 11.94 -11.89 -38.15
C PHE A 11 10.97 -12.78 -37.36
N ALA A 12 11.41 -13.33 -36.22
CA ALA A 12 10.56 -14.21 -35.41
C ALA A 12 9.33 -13.49 -34.85
N ILE A 13 9.48 -12.22 -34.46
CA ILE A 13 8.38 -11.39 -33.96
C ILE A 13 7.39 -11.09 -35.10
N ASP A 14 7.86 -10.63 -36.26
CA ASP A 14 6.99 -10.30 -37.39
C ASP A 14 6.28 -11.55 -37.94
N PHE A 15 7.00 -12.69 -38.00
CA PHE A 15 6.45 -13.98 -38.39
C PHE A 15 5.30 -14.44 -37.50
N ILE A 16 5.49 -14.45 -36.18
CA ILE A 16 4.43 -14.89 -35.25
C ILE A 16 3.27 -13.90 -35.25
N ARG A 17 3.53 -12.60 -35.36
CA ARG A 17 2.48 -11.57 -35.45
C ARG A 17 1.63 -11.75 -36.71
N LYS A 18 2.25 -12.00 -37.88
CA LYS A 18 1.55 -12.26 -39.15
C LYS A 18 0.79 -13.58 -39.13
N MET A 19 1.39 -14.66 -38.62
CA MET A 19 0.71 -15.93 -38.44
C MET A 19 -0.56 -15.78 -37.60
N ARG A 20 -0.47 -15.18 -36.40
CA ARG A 20 -1.64 -15.01 -35.50
C ARG A 20 -2.78 -14.19 -36.09
N LYS A 21 -2.50 -13.30 -37.04
CA LYS A 21 -3.49 -12.46 -37.72
C LYS A 21 -4.03 -13.09 -39.02
N HIS A 22 -3.44 -14.19 -39.49
CA HIS A 22 -3.82 -14.79 -40.77
C HIS A 22 -5.17 -15.55 -40.63
N PRO A 23 -6.17 -15.27 -41.49
CA PRO A 23 -7.55 -15.73 -41.33
C PRO A 23 -7.71 -17.24 -41.44
N ASP A 24 -6.81 -17.92 -42.15
CA ASP A 24 -6.87 -19.36 -42.40
C ASP A 24 -6.07 -20.21 -41.38
N ILE A 25 -5.58 -19.62 -40.28
CA ILE A 25 -4.92 -20.41 -39.22
C ILE A 25 -5.93 -21.27 -38.46
N VAL A 26 -5.69 -22.58 -38.47
CA VAL A 26 -6.51 -23.55 -37.73
C VAL A 26 -6.12 -23.59 -36.25
N GLN A 27 -4.82 -23.54 -35.96
CA GLN A 27 -4.29 -23.57 -34.60
C GLN A 27 -3.34 -22.40 -34.34
N ILE A 28 -3.69 -21.56 -33.36
CA ILE A 28 -2.95 -20.34 -33.05
C ILE A 28 -1.53 -20.71 -32.54
N PRO A 29 -0.46 -20.15 -33.12
CA PRO A 29 0.92 -20.41 -32.69
C PRO A 29 1.19 -19.93 -31.26
N SER A 30 1.95 -20.73 -30.51
CA SER A 30 2.35 -20.48 -29.12
C SER A 30 3.33 -19.31 -29.01
N SER A 31 3.21 -18.50 -27.96
CA SER A 31 4.12 -17.36 -27.71
C SER A 31 5.58 -17.82 -27.55
N ARG A 32 5.82 -19.07 -27.12
CA ARG A 32 7.16 -19.66 -26.97
C ARG A 32 7.87 -19.93 -28.30
N GLN A 33 7.15 -19.91 -29.43
CA GLN A 33 7.77 -20.08 -30.76
C GLN A 33 8.64 -18.86 -31.14
N VAL A 34 8.36 -17.68 -30.58
CA VAL A 34 9.16 -16.45 -30.77
C VAL A 34 10.62 -16.66 -30.36
N LEU A 35 10.88 -17.46 -29.31
CA LEU A 35 12.25 -17.80 -28.87
C LEU A 35 12.84 -19.01 -29.59
N SER A 36 12.00 -19.90 -30.10
CA SER A 36 12.45 -21.16 -30.72
C SER A 36 13.07 -20.91 -32.10
N ILE A 37 12.52 -19.97 -32.88
CA ILE A 37 13.02 -19.64 -34.22
C ILE A 37 14.44 -19.07 -34.18
N PRO A 38 14.77 -18.02 -33.39
CA PRO A 38 16.12 -17.48 -33.32
C PRO A 38 17.13 -18.50 -32.76
N LYS A 39 16.77 -19.27 -31.72
CA LYS A 39 17.64 -20.31 -31.16
C LYS A 39 18.01 -21.38 -32.20
N LEU A 40 17.06 -21.78 -33.05
CA LEU A 40 17.33 -22.75 -34.13
C LEU A 40 18.17 -22.15 -35.26
N ILE A 41 17.97 -20.88 -35.60
CA ILE A 41 18.82 -20.16 -36.58
C ILE A 41 20.26 -20.10 -36.07
N LEU A 42 20.46 -19.72 -34.81
CA LEU A 42 21.77 -19.69 -34.16
C LEU A 42 22.43 -21.08 -34.15
N SER A 43 21.68 -22.13 -33.82
CA SER A 43 22.19 -23.51 -33.83
C SER A 43 22.64 -23.95 -35.23
N ARG A 44 21.93 -23.53 -36.28
CA ARG A 44 22.26 -23.84 -37.67
C ARG A 44 23.48 -23.04 -38.13
N TYR A 45 23.64 -21.81 -37.65
CA TYR A 45 24.82 -20.98 -37.92
C TYR A 45 26.08 -21.64 -37.33
N TYR A 46 26.06 -22.05 -36.06
CA TYR A 46 27.20 -22.75 -35.45
C TYR A 46 27.56 -24.06 -36.15
N ARG A 47 26.58 -24.72 -36.78
CA ARG A 47 26.81 -25.98 -37.50
C ARG A 47 27.36 -25.78 -38.92
N ASN A 48 26.86 -24.80 -39.65
CA ASN A 48 27.11 -24.65 -41.09
C ASN A 48 28.02 -23.46 -41.44
N GLY A 49 28.23 -22.53 -40.50
CA GLY A 49 29.04 -21.31 -40.69
C GLY A 49 28.40 -20.23 -41.57
N ASN A 50 27.26 -20.52 -42.21
CA ASN A 50 26.46 -19.55 -42.95
C ASN A 50 24.97 -19.85 -42.80
N ILE A 51 24.14 -18.81 -42.97
CA ILE A 51 22.69 -18.92 -42.96
C ILE A 51 22.14 -18.36 -44.27
N THR A 52 21.18 -19.07 -44.84
CA THR A 52 20.49 -18.70 -46.07
C THR A 52 19.01 -18.39 -45.79
N PRO A 53 18.31 -17.65 -46.67
CA PRO A 53 16.88 -17.41 -46.52
C PRO A 53 16.04 -18.70 -46.46
N ASN A 54 16.51 -19.78 -47.09
CA ASN A 54 15.83 -21.07 -47.05
C ASN A 54 15.84 -21.68 -45.63
N ASP A 55 16.86 -21.37 -44.83
CA ASP A 55 16.95 -21.84 -43.45
C ASP A 55 15.87 -21.22 -42.56
N PHE A 56 15.58 -19.93 -42.75
CA PHE A 56 14.50 -19.23 -42.06
C PHE A 56 13.13 -19.85 -42.40
N ILE A 57 12.89 -20.16 -43.68
CA ILE A 57 11.65 -20.78 -44.14
C ILE A 57 11.49 -22.18 -43.56
N GLU A 58 12.53 -23.01 -43.61
CA GLU A 58 12.51 -24.37 -43.06
C GLU A 58 12.26 -24.38 -41.55
N ILE A 59 12.95 -23.52 -40.80
CA ILE A 59 12.78 -23.43 -39.36
C ILE A 59 11.36 -22.97 -39.01
N SER A 60 10.81 -22.02 -39.77
CA SER A 60 9.44 -21.51 -39.58
C SER A 60 8.37 -22.55 -39.88
N MET A 61 8.59 -23.43 -40.87
CA MET A 61 7.70 -24.56 -41.17
C MET A 61 7.77 -25.62 -40.06
N VAL A 62 8.98 -26.05 -39.67
CA VAL A 62 9.17 -27.14 -38.69
C VAL A 62 8.69 -26.74 -37.29
N THR A 63 8.82 -25.46 -36.94
CA THR A 63 8.33 -24.96 -35.65
C THR A 63 6.82 -24.75 -35.63
N SER A 64 6.15 -24.75 -36.78
CA SER A 64 4.70 -24.59 -36.92
C SER A 64 3.94 -25.92 -36.92
N PHE A 65 2.70 -25.91 -36.45
CA PHE A 65 1.81 -27.08 -36.46
C PHE A 65 1.63 -27.65 -37.88
N PRO A 66 1.50 -28.98 -38.05
CA PRO A 66 1.39 -29.63 -39.37
C PRO A 66 0.35 -29.00 -40.30
N ASP A 67 -0.81 -28.63 -39.76
CA ASP A 67 -1.92 -28.05 -40.53
C ASP A 67 -1.65 -26.61 -41.01
N ASN A 68 -0.67 -25.93 -40.41
CA ASN A 68 -0.29 -24.55 -40.73
C ASN A 68 1.04 -24.46 -41.50
N GLN A 69 1.70 -25.57 -41.85
CA GLN A 69 3.06 -25.53 -42.42
C GLN A 69 3.13 -24.84 -43.79
N GLU A 70 2.13 -25.03 -44.65
CA GLU A 70 2.06 -24.34 -45.95
C GLU A 70 1.87 -22.82 -45.76
N ILE A 71 1.00 -22.41 -44.83
CA ILE A 71 0.79 -20.99 -44.50
C ILE A 71 2.06 -20.38 -43.88
N ALA A 72 2.72 -21.10 -42.98
CA ALA A 72 3.98 -20.69 -42.36
C ALA A 72 5.09 -20.49 -43.39
N LYS A 73 5.14 -21.36 -44.41
CA LYS A 73 6.09 -21.22 -45.52
C LYS A 73 5.84 -19.95 -46.32
N ASP A 74 4.57 -19.68 -46.67
CA ASP A 74 4.20 -18.52 -47.47
C ASP A 74 4.46 -17.21 -46.71
N ILE A 75 4.10 -17.13 -45.43
CA ILE A 75 4.35 -15.96 -44.59
C ILE A 75 5.85 -15.73 -44.36
N ALA A 76 6.62 -16.79 -44.06
CA ALA A 76 8.08 -16.67 -43.93
C ALA A 76 8.73 -16.20 -45.24
N PHE A 77 8.23 -16.66 -46.39
CA PHE A 77 8.71 -16.23 -47.69
C PHE A 77 8.36 -14.76 -47.98
N GLU A 78 7.15 -14.30 -47.65
CA GLU A 78 6.74 -12.90 -47.82
C GLU A 78 7.58 -11.93 -46.99
N ILE A 79 7.92 -12.31 -45.75
CA ILE A 79 8.75 -11.49 -44.86
C ILE A 79 10.16 -11.35 -45.43
N LEU A 80 10.76 -12.44 -45.91
CA LEU A 80 12.12 -12.43 -46.45
C LEU A 80 12.22 -11.81 -47.85
N PHE A 81 11.12 -11.81 -48.62
CA PHE A 81 11.08 -11.35 -50.00
C PHE A 81 9.87 -10.45 -50.30
N PRO A 82 9.77 -9.27 -49.66
CA PRO A 82 8.60 -8.39 -49.76
C PRO A 82 8.33 -7.85 -51.18
N ASN A 83 9.32 -7.87 -52.07
CA ASN A 83 9.20 -7.43 -53.46
C ASN A 83 8.96 -8.56 -54.48
N TYR A 84 8.82 -9.81 -54.02
CA TYR A 84 8.64 -10.96 -54.90
C TYR A 84 7.19 -11.07 -55.38
N LYS A 85 6.93 -10.59 -56.60
CA LYS A 85 5.61 -10.73 -57.24
C LYS A 85 5.37 -12.18 -57.69
N LYS A 86 4.62 -12.94 -56.88
CA LYS A 86 3.90 -14.14 -57.34
C LYS A 86 2.40 -13.83 -57.38
N ASP A 87 1.88 -13.72 -58.60
CA ASP A 87 0.50 -13.91 -59.01
C ASP A 87 -0.66 -13.25 -58.20
N VAL A 88 -1.00 -12.04 -58.66
CA VAL A 88 -2.35 -11.54 -59.02
C VAL A 88 -3.57 -12.39 -58.61
N ILE A 89 -3.88 -12.59 -57.32
CA ILE A 89 -5.23 -12.96 -56.85
C ILE A 89 -5.68 -12.21 -55.58
N GLN A 90 -4.80 -11.60 -54.80
CA GLN A 90 -5.18 -10.90 -53.55
C GLN A 90 -5.70 -9.46 -53.71
N SER A 91 -5.86 -8.94 -54.93
CA SER A 91 -6.48 -7.62 -55.17
C SER A 91 -8.02 -7.64 -55.06
N PHE A 92 -8.61 -8.60 -54.35
CA PHE A 92 -10.07 -8.78 -54.23
C PHE A 92 -10.61 -8.68 -52.80
N PHE A 93 -9.76 -8.49 -51.80
CA PHE A 93 -10.18 -8.22 -50.42
C PHE A 93 -9.48 -6.97 -49.89
N GLU A 94 -9.83 -5.82 -50.46
CA GLU A 94 -9.72 -4.55 -49.73
C GLU A 94 -10.80 -4.53 -48.65
N GLY A 95 -10.37 -4.44 -47.39
CA GLY A 95 -11.25 -4.36 -46.23
C GLY A 95 -10.48 -3.85 -45.01
N ASP A 96 -10.53 -2.53 -44.87
CA ASP A 96 -10.31 -1.73 -43.67
C ASP A 96 -8.88 -1.48 -43.15
N SER A 97 -8.59 -0.18 -43.10
CA SER A 97 -7.53 0.49 -42.35
C SER A 97 -7.46 0.01 -40.90
N ILE A 98 -6.28 -0.41 -40.44
CA ILE A 98 -6.04 -0.75 -39.04
C ILE A 98 -5.09 0.27 -38.42
N GLU A 99 -5.58 0.85 -37.33
CA GLU A 99 -4.96 1.85 -36.47
C GLU A 99 -3.63 1.37 -35.87
N GLU A 100 -2.64 2.26 -35.84
CA GLU A 100 -1.47 2.15 -34.95
C GLU A 100 -1.94 2.37 -33.51
N GLY A 101 -1.97 1.30 -32.70
CA GLY A 101 -2.41 1.40 -31.32
C GLY A 101 -2.09 0.17 -30.47
N LYS A 102 -1.15 0.37 -29.54
CA LYS A 102 -0.74 -0.44 -28.38
C LYS A 102 0.22 -1.59 -28.64
N SER A 103 1.39 -1.47 -27.99
CA SER A 103 2.41 -2.51 -27.79
C SER A 103 1.78 -3.82 -27.35
N ASP A 104 2.19 -4.90 -28.02
CA ASP A 104 1.69 -6.25 -27.77
C ASP A 104 2.26 -6.75 -26.44
N LYS A 105 1.40 -7.29 -25.55
CA LYS A 105 1.75 -8.03 -24.32
C LYS A 105 2.69 -9.25 -24.54
N LEU A 106 3.12 -9.49 -25.77
CA LEU A 106 4.09 -10.50 -26.16
C LEU A 106 5.53 -10.07 -25.89
N GLU A 107 5.80 -8.76 -25.90
CA GLU A 107 7.12 -8.18 -25.71
C GLU A 107 7.54 -8.30 -24.23
N ASP A 108 6.65 -7.97 -23.28
CA ASP A 108 6.96 -7.89 -21.85
C ASP A 108 7.39 -9.22 -21.18
N GLU A 109 6.96 -10.39 -21.69
CA GLU A 109 7.22 -11.69 -21.04
C GLU A 109 8.56 -12.32 -21.44
N PHE A 110 9.15 -11.92 -22.58
CA PHE A 110 10.37 -12.53 -23.14
C PHE A 110 11.47 -11.53 -23.54
N GLU A 111 11.28 -10.24 -23.23
CA GLU A 111 12.18 -9.14 -23.59
C GLU A 111 13.63 -9.43 -23.18
N SER A 112 13.86 -9.91 -21.95
CA SER A 112 15.22 -10.18 -21.45
C SER A 112 15.94 -11.30 -22.21
N GLU A 113 15.24 -12.35 -22.65
CA GLU A 113 15.85 -13.45 -23.41
C GLU A 113 16.07 -13.08 -24.89
N LEU A 114 15.17 -12.27 -25.46
CA LEU A 114 15.32 -11.74 -26.82
C LEU A 114 16.50 -10.77 -26.93
N SER A 115 16.69 -9.90 -25.94
CA SER A 115 17.84 -8.98 -25.89
C SER A 115 19.18 -9.74 -25.84
N GLN A 116 19.27 -10.81 -25.05
CA GLN A 116 20.48 -11.66 -25.01
C GLN A 116 20.78 -12.34 -26.34
N LEU A 117 19.74 -12.81 -27.05
CA LEU A 117 19.92 -13.40 -28.38
C LEU A 117 20.30 -12.35 -29.42
N GLN A 118 19.72 -11.16 -29.32
CA GLN A 118 20.02 -10.01 -30.18
C GLN A 118 21.50 -9.60 -30.05
N GLU A 119 22.02 -9.47 -28.82
CA GLU A 119 23.43 -9.17 -28.55
C GLU A 119 24.36 -10.21 -29.21
N LEU A 120 24.03 -11.50 -29.12
CA LEU A 120 24.80 -12.57 -29.76
C LEU A 120 24.81 -12.48 -31.28
N PHE A 121 23.67 -12.13 -31.90
CA PHE A 121 23.60 -11.95 -33.36
C PHE A 121 24.39 -10.73 -33.82
N GLU A 122 24.32 -9.63 -33.07
CA GLU A 122 25.08 -8.41 -33.34
C GLU A 122 26.60 -8.67 -33.23
N GLU A 123 27.05 -9.39 -32.21
CA GLU A 123 28.44 -9.82 -32.04
C GLU A 123 28.92 -10.66 -33.24
N ILE A 124 28.08 -11.58 -33.72
CA ILE A 124 28.37 -12.41 -34.90
C ILE A 124 28.46 -11.58 -36.18
N GLU A 125 27.59 -10.58 -36.38
CA GLU A 125 27.65 -9.70 -37.56
C GLU A 125 28.86 -8.77 -37.52
N LEU A 126 29.18 -8.21 -36.35
CA LEU A 126 30.36 -7.39 -36.10
C LEU A 126 31.66 -8.15 -36.41
N SER A 127 31.73 -9.44 -36.07
CA SER A 127 32.92 -10.28 -36.31
C SER A 127 33.25 -10.49 -37.80
N ASN A 128 32.29 -10.31 -38.72
CA ASN A 128 32.46 -10.60 -40.15
C ASN A 128 32.60 -9.35 -41.05
N SER A 129 32.48 -8.15 -40.48
CA SER A 129 32.78 -6.91 -41.17
C SER A 129 33.64 -6.04 -40.25
N ILE A 130 34.96 -5.96 -40.48
CA ILE A 130 35.82 -4.76 -40.32
C ILE A 130 37.30 -5.17 -40.34
N ASP A 131 38.12 -4.21 -40.81
CA ASP A 131 39.59 -4.19 -40.93
C ASP A 131 40.31 -4.60 -39.63
N SER A 132 41.04 -5.71 -39.68
CA SER A 132 41.72 -6.30 -38.52
C SER A 132 42.80 -5.41 -37.89
N GLU A 133 43.36 -4.47 -38.65
CA GLU A 133 44.39 -3.53 -38.15
C GLU A 133 43.77 -2.41 -37.28
N ALA A 134 42.61 -1.87 -37.66
CA ALA A 134 41.95 -0.79 -36.92
C ALA A 134 41.31 -1.27 -35.60
N ILE A 135 40.87 -2.52 -35.56
CA ILE A 135 40.39 -3.16 -34.32
C ILE A 135 41.57 -3.41 -33.40
N GLN A 136 42.70 -3.92 -33.90
CA GLN A 136 43.87 -4.13 -33.07
C GLN A 136 44.38 -2.82 -32.45
N GLU A 137 44.44 -1.73 -33.20
CA GLU A 137 44.84 -0.41 -32.65
C GLU A 137 43.85 0.11 -31.59
N LEU A 138 42.55 -0.18 -31.74
CA LEU A 138 41.52 0.23 -30.81
C LEU A 138 41.49 -0.64 -29.56
N GLU A 139 41.67 -1.96 -29.70
CA GLU A 139 41.85 -2.91 -28.60
C GLU A 139 43.12 -2.60 -27.80
N ASP A 140 44.25 -2.38 -28.48
CA ASP A 140 45.52 -2.01 -27.85
C ASP A 140 45.39 -0.68 -27.08
N PHE A 141 44.66 0.29 -27.63
CA PHE A 141 44.38 1.57 -26.96
C PHE A 141 43.43 1.40 -25.77
N ILE A 142 42.39 0.58 -25.88
CA ILE A 142 41.45 0.32 -24.77
C ILE A 142 42.12 -0.45 -23.64
N ASP A 143 43.04 -1.37 -23.95
CA ASP A 143 43.85 -2.05 -22.96
C ASP A 143 44.80 -1.09 -22.22
N ASP A 144 45.44 -0.16 -22.94
CA ASP A 144 46.24 0.92 -22.31
C ASP A 144 45.37 1.86 -21.46
N LEU A 145 44.19 2.23 -21.98
CA LEU A 145 43.23 3.09 -21.28
C LEU A 145 42.70 2.42 -20.02
N ASN A 146 42.41 1.13 -20.03
CA ASN A 146 41.97 0.37 -18.86
C ASN A 146 43.06 0.30 -17.77
N GLN A 147 44.32 0.21 -18.16
CA GLN A 147 45.45 0.21 -17.22
C GLN A 147 45.71 1.58 -16.59
N ARG A 148 45.41 2.66 -17.32
CA ARG A 148 45.77 4.04 -16.97
C ARG A 148 44.55 4.95 -16.76
N ARG A 149 43.36 4.37 -16.59
CA ARG A 149 42.07 5.07 -16.53
C ARG A 149 42.01 6.15 -15.45
N GLU A 150 42.65 5.90 -14.31
CA GLU A 150 42.71 6.83 -13.17
C GLU A 150 43.87 7.82 -13.26
N GLU A 151 44.72 7.73 -14.28
CA GLU A 151 45.83 8.66 -14.51
C GLU A 151 45.36 9.85 -15.35
N GLU A 152 45.91 11.03 -15.06
CA GLU A 152 45.77 12.18 -15.94
C GLU A 152 46.66 11.99 -17.19
N PRO A 153 46.20 12.34 -18.40
CA PRO A 153 44.95 13.06 -18.73
C PRO A 153 43.73 12.17 -19.03
N PHE A 154 43.84 10.84 -18.96
CA PHE A 154 42.76 9.91 -19.34
C PHE A 154 41.52 10.09 -18.47
N LYS A 155 41.70 10.21 -17.16
CA LYS A 155 40.63 10.43 -16.19
C LYS A 155 39.78 11.66 -16.54
N SER A 156 40.44 12.80 -16.77
CA SER A 156 39.74 14.05 -17.10
C SER A 156 39.11 14.01 -18.50
N ALA A 157 39.73 13.32 -19.46
CA ALA A 157 39.15 13.19 -20.79
C ALA A 157 37.88 12.31 -20.80
N LEU A 158 37.86 11.24 -20.00
CA LEU A 158 36.73 10.32 -19.89
C LEU A 158 35.50 10.92 -19.20
N GLN A 159 35.65 11.98 -18.40
CA GLN A 159 34.53 12.70 -17.75
C GLN A 159 33.48 13.21 -18.76
N PHE A 160 33.88 13.44 -20.02
CA PHE A 160 33.00 13.93 -21.09
C PHE A 160 32.28 12.81 -21.85
N PHE A 161 32.40 11.56 -21.39
CA PHE A 161 31.78 10.38 -21.99
C PHE A 161 30.85 9.71 -20.98
N ASP A 162 29.69 9.23 -21.44
CA ASP A 162 28.70 8.59 -20.58
C ASP A 162 29.07 7.13 -20.28
N ASP A 163 29.61 6.43 -21.27
CA ASP A 163 30.07 5.04 -21.14
C ASP A 163 31.20 4.71 -22.13
N ASP A 164 31.85 3.56 -21.89
CA ASP A 164 32.95 3.08 -22.72
C ASP A 164 32.48 2.68 -24.14
N SER A 165 31.16 2.51 -24.37
CA SER A 165 30.60 2.20 -25.71
C SER A 165 30.77 3.36 -26.69
N GLU A 166 30.82 4.59 -26.19
CA GLU A 166 31.02 5.79 -27.00
C GLU A 166 32.42 5.85 -27.64
N LEU A 167 33.43 5.29 -26.97
CA LEU A 167 34.79 5.21 -27.48
C LEU A 167 34.85 4.35 -28.76
N TYR A 168 34.08 3.26 -28.79
CA TYR A 168 33.93 2.40 -29.96
C TYR A 168 33.15 3.07 -31.09
N LYS A 169 32.06 3.78 -30.76
CA LYS A 169 31.23 4.51 -31.74
C LYS A 169 32.04 5.58 -32.49
N GLU A 170 32.83 6.37 -31.75
CA GLU A 170 33.63 7.47 -32.29
C GLU A 170 35.01 7.02 -32.81
N LYS A 171 35.32 5.72 -32.76
CA LYS A 171 36.58 5.12 -33.25
C LYS A 171 37.83 5.79 -32.64
N ILE A 172 37.78 6.00 -31.33
CA ILE A 172 38.85 6.66 -30.58
C ILE A 172 39.98 5.65 -30.36
N SER A 173 41.07 5.83 -31.10
CA SER A 173 42.21 4.90 -31.13
C SER A 173 43.52 5.48 -30.57
N SER A 174 43.47 6.65 -29.94
CA SER A 174 44.65 7.31 -29.35
C SER A 174 44.23 8.37 -28.33
N LEU A 175 45.16 8.73 -27.44
CA LEU A 175 44.95 9.80 -26.46
C LEU A 175 44.69 11.15 -27.13
N GLU A 176 45.35 11.46 -28.25
CA GLU A 176 45.13 12.71 -29.00
C GLU A 176 43.67 12.81 -29.47
N LYS A 177 43.13 11.74 -30.08
CA LYS A 177 41.72 11.69 -30.50
C LYS A 177 40.75 11.77 -29.32
N LEU A 178 41.10 11.15 -28.19
CA LEU A 178 40.28 11.19 -26.97
C LEU A 178 40.17 12.64 -26.46
N ILE A 179 41.29 13.37 -26.41
CA ILE A 179 41.34 14.77 -25.98
C ILE A 179 40.63 15.67 -27.01
N GLU A 180 40.78 15.43 -28.31
CA GLU A 180 40.08 16.19 -29.36
C GLU A 180 38.55 16.07 -29.22
N GLU A 181 38.04 14.84 -29.06
CA GLU A 181 36.60 14.62 -28.91
C GLU A 181 36.09 15.14 -27.56
N ALA A 182 36.86 14.99 -26.48
CA ALA A 182 36.56 15.62 -25.19
C ALA A 182 36.49 17.16 -25.30
N THR A 183 37.40 17.78 -26.06
CA THR A 183 37.42 19.24 -26.30
C THR A 183 36.18 19.70 -27.08
N LYS A 184 35.76 18.91 -28.07
CA LYS A 184 34.54 19.18 -28.86
C LYS A 184 33.28 19.07 -28.00
N ARG A 185 33.18 18.02 -27.17
CA ARG A 185 32.07 17.83 -26.22
C ARG A 185 32.03 18.92 -25.15
N LEU A 186 33.19 19.29 -24.58
CA LEU A 186 33.33 20.43 -23.67
C LEU A 186 32.79 21.71 -24.31
N SER A 187 33.16 21.98 -25.57
CA SER A 187 32.72 23.17 -26.31
C SER A 187 31.20 23.24 -26.49
N GLN A 188 30.53 22.10 -26.63
CA GLN A 188 29.07 22.01 -26.72
C GLN A 188 28.40 22.20 -25.35
N LYS A 189 29.06 21.78 -24.26
CA LYS A 189 28.57 21.90 -22.88
C LYS A 189 28.78 23.29 -22.24
N ILE A 190 29.56 24.19 -22.82
CA ILE A 190 29.79 25.54 -22.26
C ILE A 190 28.46 26.25 -22.03
N ASN A 191 28.30 26.90 -20.87
CA ASN A 191 27.05 27.43 -20.34
C ASN A 191 26.10 26.38 -19.73
N SER A 192 26.56 25.15 -19.55
CA SER A 192 25.88 24.07 -18.84
C SER A 192 26.89 23.13 -18.17
N LEU A 193 28.05 23.66 -17.77
CA LEU A 193 29.12 22.86 -17.19
C LEU A 193 28.82 22.54 -15.73
N ASP A 194 29.14 21.32 -15.32
CA ASP A 194 29.16 20.92 -13.92
C ASP A 194 30.54 21.19 -13.28
N PRO A 195 30.65 21.24 -11.93
CA PRO A 195 31.92 21.48 -11.24
C PRO A 195 33.04 20.50 -11.62
N GLU A 196 32.68 19.24 -11.92
CA GLU A 196 33.60 18.19 -12.35
C GLU A 196 34.09 18.43 -13.79
N ASP A 197 33.21 18.89 -14.70
CA ASP A 197 33.56 19.23 -16.08
C ASP A 197 34.62 20.35 -16.12
N ILE A 198 34.49 21.37 -15.26
CA ILE A 198 35.46 22.48 -15.18
C ILE A 198 36.81 21.99 -14.65
N ASN A 199 36.81 21.12 -13.63
CA ASN A 199 38.03 20.54 -13.10
C ASN A 199 38.75 19.68 -14.14
N ALA A 200 38.00 18.82 -14.84
CA ALA A 200 38.51 18.02 -15.94
C ALA A 200 39.09 18.89 -17.07
N ALA A 201 38.38 19.96 -17.46
CA ALA A 201 38.85 20.89 -18.49
C ALA A 201 40.16 21.58 -18.11
N VAL A 202 40.33 22.00 -16.85
CA VAL A 202 41.57 22.63 -16.36
C VAL A 202 42.73 21.61 -16.33
N ASN A 203 42.48 20.37 -15.91
CA ASN A 203 43.48 19.30 -15.95
C ASN A 203 43.93 18.97 -17.38
N LEU A 204 43.06 19.15 -18.37
CA LEU A 204 43.36 19.00 -19.79
C LEU A 204 44.01 20.25 -20.43
N GLY A 205 44.19 21.35 -19.68
CA GLY A 205 44.73 22.60 -20.22
C GLY A 205 43.77 23.38 -21.12
N LEU A 206 42.46 23.20 -20.94
CA LEU A 206 41.38 23.80 -21.73
C LEU A 206 40.69 24.98 -21.02
N GLU A 207 41.27 25.53 -19.95
CA GLU A 207 40.71 26.62 -19.15
C GLU A 207 40.40 27.88 -19.98
N ASP A 208 41.27 28.18 -20.93
CA ASP A 208 41.17 29.33 -21.83
C ASP A 208 39.89 29.30 -22.68
N LEU A 209 39.41 28.09 -22.99
CA LEU A 209 38.25 27.84 -23.82
C LEU A 209 36.96 28.16 -23.03
N ILE A 210 36.91 27.81 -21.75
CA ILE A 210 35.80 28.16 -20.85
C ILE A 210 35.79 29.68 -20.59
N GLN A 211 36.94 30.26 -20.27
CA GLN A 211 37.06 31.67 -19.90
C GLN A 211 36.61 32.62 -21.01
N LYS A 212 36.89 32.29 -22.28
CA LYS A 212 36.51 33.12 -23.44
C LYS A 212 35.06 32.94 -23.87
N ASN A 213 34.51 31.72 -23.78
CA ASN A 213 33.24 31.38 -24.42
C ASN A 213 32.06 31.28 -23.45
N SER A 214 32.29 31.12 -22.15
CA SER A 214 31.18 31.10 -21.18
C SER A 214 30.56 32.49 -21.05
N ILE A 215 29.26 32.54 -20.76
CA ILE A 215 28.53 33.75 -20.41
C ILE A 215 28.36 33.82 -18.88
N ARG A 216 28.49 32.69 -18.19
CA ARG A 216 28.22 32.53 -16.77
C ARG A 216 29.44 32.89 -15.93
N ASP A 217 29.25 33.82 -14.99
CA ASP A 217 30.32 34.31 -14.13
C ASP A 217 30.95 33.17 -13.30
N TRP A 218 30.14 32.22 -12.81
CA TRP A 218 30.64 31.09 -12.02
C TRP A 218 31.50 30.10 -12.80
N GLU A 219 31.20 29.82 -14.08
CA GLU A 219 32.02 28.92 -14.90
C GLU A 219 33.40 29.55 -15.18
N LYS A 220 33.43 30.84 -15.51
CA LYS A 220 34.66 31.60 -15.74
C LYS A 220 35.53 31.67 -14.50
N LEU A 221 34.96 32.16 -13.40
CA LEU A 221 35.71 32.39 -12.18
C LEU A 221 36.20 31.08 -11.57
N THR A 222 35.40 30.01 -11.65
CA THR A 222 35.84 28.68 -11.19
C THR A 222 37.00 28.17 -12.04
N SER A 223 36.94 28.30 -13.37
CA SER A 223 38.04 27.93 -14.26
C SER A 223 39.33 28.74 -13.98
N GLN A 224 39.20 30.06 -13.77
CA GLN A 224 40.33 30.93 -13.42
C GLN A 224 40.96 30.56 -12.06
N ALA A 225 40.12 30.29 -11.05
CA ALA A 225 40.58 29.87 -9.73
C ALA A 225 41.37 28.57 -9.77
N LEU A 226 40.84 27.56 -10.48
CA LEU A 226 41.50 26.25 -10.62
C LEU A 226 42.82 26.33 -11.40
N ALA A 227 42.89 27.24 -12.39
CA ALA A 227 44.12 27.54 -13.12
C ALA A 227 45.15 28.36 -12.30
N GLY A 228 44.84 28.69 -11.04
CA GLY A 228 45.73 29.42 -10.15
C GLY A 228 45.79 30.94 -10.40
N GLN A 229 44.82 31.50 -11.12
CA GLN A 229 44.69 32.94 -11.32
C GLN A 229 44.07 33.61 -10.07
N ASP A 230 44.45 34.85 -9.77
CA ASP A 230 43.84 35.61 -8.67
C ASP A 230 42.52 36.23 -9.13
N ILE A 231 41.42 35.81 -8.50
CA ILE A 231 40.05 36.23 -8.80
C ILE A 231 39.44 37.13 -7.71
N SER A 232 40.28 37.64 -6.79
CA SER A 232 39.82 38.39 -5.61
C SER A 232 39.08 39.68 -5.99
N ASP A 233 39.48 40.36 -7.07
CA ASP A 233 38.86 41.61 -7.51
C ASP A 233 37.50 41.36 -8.17
N GLU A 234 37.39 40.31 -8.99
CA GLU A 234 36.17 39.90 -9.65
C GLU A 234 35.10 39.42 -8.64
N LEU A 235 35.53 38.66 -7.62
CA LEU A 235 34.65 38.24 -6.54
C LEU A 235 34.14 39.42 -5.71
N ASN A 236 35.00 40.40 -5.41
CA ASN A 236 34.59 41.64 -4.74
C ASN A 236 33.62 42.46 -5.62
N HIS A 237 33.84 42.49 -6.92
CA HIS A 237 32.93 43.14 -7.86
C HIS A 237 31.56 42.45 -7.88
N LEU A 238 31.51 41.11 -7.92
CA LEU A 238 30.25 40.36 -7.83
C LEU A 238 29.50 40.66 -6.54
N LEU A 239 30.21 40.68 -5.40
CA LEU A 239 29.65 41.03 -4.09
C LEU A 239 29.04 42.44 -4.08
N GLN A 240 29.65 43.42 -4.76
CA GLN A 240 29.16 44.80 -4.81
C GLN A 240 28.08 45.03 -5.87
N SER A 241 28.03 44.19 -6.92
CA SER A 241 27.12 44.33 -8.06
C SER A 241 25.66 43.99 -7.76
N GLY A 242 25.36 43.43 -6.58
CA GLY A 242 24.01 42.97 -6.20
C GLY A 242 23.57 41.65 -6.84
N LYS A 243 24.48 40.95 -7.55
CA LYS A 243 24.25 39.63 -8.16
C LYS A 243 24.49 38.51 -7.15
N LEU A 244 23.66 38.44 -6.10
CA LEU A 244 23.84 37.45 -5.02
C LEU A 244 23.82 36.00 -5.54
N ASN A 245 22.94 35.66 -6.47
CA ASN A 245 22.85 34.31 -7.02
C ASN A 245 24.12 33.88 -7.77
N ASP A 246 24.69 34.77 -8.61
CA ASP A 246 25.91 34.49 -9.36
C ASP A 246 27.09 34.26 -8.38
N LEU A 247 27.16 35.05 -7.30
CA LEU A 247 28.15 34.87 -6.24
C LEU A 247 27.99 33.53 -5.53
N LEU A 248 26.77 33.14 -5.15
CA LEU A 248 26.48 31.89 -4.46
C LEU A 248 26.80 30.66 -5.32
N GLU A 249 26.42 30.67 -6.60
CA GLU A 249 26.78 29.58 -7.53
C GLU A 249 28.29 29.54 -7.78
N THR A 250 28.98 30.69 -7.89
CA THR A 250 30.44 30.73 -7.98
C THR A 250 31.09 30.06 -6.78
N MET A 251 30.63 30.37 -5.56
CA MET A 251 31.15 29.75 -4.33
C MET A 251 30.89 28.24 -4.28
N LYS A 252 29.69 27.80 -4.68
CA LYS A 252 29.32 26.38 -4.72
C LYS A 252 30.16 25.60 -5.73
N PHE A 253 30.36 26.14 -6.93
CA PHE A 253 31.21 25.55 -7.95
C PHE A 253 32.66 25.44 -7.48
N MET A 254 33.24 26.53 -6.99
CA MET A 254 34.61 26.52 -6.46
C MET A 254 34.80 25.55 -5.29
N ASN A 255 33.83 25.43 -4.39
CA ASN A 255 33.91 24.51 -3.25
C ASN A 255 33.81 23.03 -3.67
N LYS A 256 33.13 22.73 -4.78
CA LYS A 256 33.00 21.36 -5.30
C LYS A 256 34.14 20.97 -6.24
N SER A 257 34.70 21.91 -6.99
CA SER A 257 35.70 21.61 -8.01
C SER A 257 37.11 21.37 -7.48
N SER A 258 37.47 21.79 -6.26
CA SER A 258 38.85 21.65 -5.75
C SER A 258 38.99 21.75 -4.23
N ASP A 259 39.92 20.96 -3.69
CA ASP A 259 40.30 20.97 -2.28
C ASP A 259 41.43 21.97 -1.93
N GLN A 260 41.89 22.76 -2.90
CA GLN A 260 43.01 23.70 -2.71
C GLN A 260 42.77 24.70 -1.58
N GLU A 261 43.77 24.85 -0.72
CA GLU A 261 43.69 25.68 0.49
C GLU A 261 43.55 27.19 0.16
N SER A 262 44.10 27.63 -0.97
CA SER A 262 43.94 28.99 -1.51
C SER A 262 42.47 29.32 -1.80
N ILE A 263 41.78 28.45 -2.54
CA ILE A 263 40.36 28.59 -2.92
C ILE A 263 39.47 28.55 -1.67
N LYS A 264 39.72 27.61 -0.76
CA LYS A 264 38.99 27.53 0.53
C LYS A 264 39.15 28.80 1.36
N SER A 265 40.35 29.40 1.37
CA SER A 265 40.60 30.65 2.09
C SER A 265 39.88 31.86 1.49
N GLN A 266 39.77 31.92 0.16
CA GLN A 266 39.02 32.97 -0.55
C GLN A 266 37.51 32.83 -0.33
N ILE A 267 36.96 31.61 -0.45
CA ILE A 267 35.56 31.31 -0.15
C ILE A 267 35.22 31.73 1.28
N LYS A 268 36.07 31.42 2.26
CA LYS A 268 35.83 31.78 3.67
C LYS A 268 35.74 33.29 3.87
N LYS A 269 36.65 34.07 3.28
CA LYS A 269 36.61 35.55 3.36
C LYS A 269 35.30 36.12 2.80
N ILE A 270 34.78 35.54 1.74
CA ILE A 270 33.52 35.97 1.12
C ILE A 270 32.31 35.52 1.95
N LYS A 271 32.35 34.33 2.56
CA LYS A 271 31.33 33.89 3.53
C LYS A 271 31.17 34.89 4.67
N ASP A 272 32.27 35.41 5.20
CA ASP A 272 32.24 36.41 6.27
C ASP A 272 31.62 37.75 5.80
N GLN A 273 31.75 38.08 4.51
CA GLN A 273 31.19 39.30 3.91
C GLN A 273 29.73 39.15 3.47
N LEU A 274 29.24 37.93 3.23
CA LEU A 274 27.86 37.63 2.82
C LEU A 274 26.84 38.11 3.85
N LYS A 275 27.21 38.18 5.14
CA LYS A 275 26.35 38.66 6.23
C LYS A 275 25.66 40.00 5.94
N ASN A 276 26.36 40.91 5.25
CA ASN A 276 25.84 42.26 4.98
C ASN A 276 24.93 42.32 3.74
N GLN A 277 24.86 41.26 2.95
CA GLN A 277 24.04 41.16 1.74
C GLN A 277 22.71 40.46 1.99
N ILE A 278 22.66 39.56 2.97
CA ILE A 278 21.45 38.81 3.32
C ILE A 278 20.56 39.67 4.22
N LYS A 279 19.48 40.22 3.66
CA LYS A 279 18.56 41.14 4.34
C LYS A 279 17.15 40.61 4.45
N THR A 280 16.77 39.59 3.69
CA THR A 280 15.44 38.99 3.72
C THR A 280 15.48 37.47 3.85
N LEU A 281 14.38 36.88 4.34
CA LEU A 281 14.24 35.42 4.45
C LEU A 281 14.35 34.72 3.09
N ASP A 282 13.92 35.35 2.00
CA ASP A 282 14.10 34.83 0.63
C ASP A 282 15.59 34.72 0.26
N GLU A 283 16.36 35.77 0.53
CA GLU A 283 17.81 35.77 0.28
C GLU A 283 18.54 34.75 1.16
N LEU A 284 18.15 34.63 2.43
CA LEU A 284 18.72 33.63 3.33
C LEU A 284 18.38 32.21 2.88
N PHE A 285 17.13 31.97 2.45
CA PHE A 285 16.70 30.66 1.94
C PHE A 285 17.46 30.27 0.66
N ASN A 286 17.66 31.22 -0.27
CA ASN A 286 18.44 30.96 -1.47
C ASN A 286 19.92 30.71 -1.13
N ALA A 287 20.51 31.51 -0.23
CA ALA A 287 21.89 31.33 0.20
C ALA A 287 22.13 29.99 0.88
N THR A 288 21.27 29.62 1.84
CA THR A 288 21.34 28.33 2.56
C THR A 288 21.17 27.15 1.62
N LYS A 289 20.18 27.20 0.71
CA LYS A 289 19.93 26.15 -0.28
C LYS A 289 21.11 25.94 -1.22
N THR A 290 21.75 27.02 -1.69
CA THR A 290 22.87 26.92 -2.62
C THR A 290 24.16 26.48 -1.94
N LEU A 291 24.44 26.98 -0.72
CA LEU A 291 25.69 26.65 0.00
C LEU A 291 25.62 25.32 0.77
N GLY A 292 24.41 24.82 1.06
CA GLY A 292 24.20 23.63 1.89
C GLY A 292 24.42 23.87 3.39
N GLU A 293 24.76 25.09 3.79
CA GLU A 293 24.94 25.51 5.18
C GLU A 293 24.35 26.91 5.38
N THR A 294 24.03 27.25 6.64
CA THR A 294 23.50 28.57 6.98
C THR A 294 24.62 29.59 7.11
N PRO A 295 24.70 30.62 6.24
CA PRO A 295 25.69 31.68 6.35
C PRO A 295 25.41 32.54 7.60
N GLU A 296 26.41 33.30 8.05
CA GLU A 296 26.16 34.29 9.10
C GLU A 296 25.22 35.39 8.57
N PHE A 297 24.28 35.83 9.39
CA PHE A 297 23.32 36.91 9.07
C PHE A 297 23.03 37.75 10.33
N ASP A 298 22.46 38.94 10.13
CA ASP A 298 21.91 39.75 11.23
C ASP A 298 20.43 39.39 11.43
N LEU A 299 20.11 38.73 12.55
CA LEU A 299 18.76 38.23 12.84
C LEU A 299 17.72 39.35 12.91
N ASP A 300 18.07 40.47 13.55
CA ASP A 300 17.14 41.58 13.75
C ASP A 300 16.85 42.26 12.41
N GLU A 301 17.89 42.61 11.65
CA GLU A 301 17.73 43.26 10.33
C GLU A 301 16.96 42.36 9.35
N LEU A 302 17.27 41.06 9.33
CA LEU A 302 16.63 40.05 8.49
C LEU A 302 15.12 39.98 8.74
N ILE A 303 14.73 39.79 10.01
CA ILE A 303 13.32 39.65 10.38
C ILE A 303 12.58 40.97 10.16
N GLU A 304 13.18 42.11 10.49
CA GLU A 304 12.56 43.41 10.28
C GLU A 304 12.26 43.72 8.82
N ASN A 305 13.21 43.44 7.94
CA ASN A 305 13.04 43.68 6.51
C ASN A 305 12.07 42.67 5.90
N SER A 306 12.12 41.40 6.31
CA SER A 306 11.16 40.38 5.85
C SER A 306 9.73 40.72 6.28
N LEU A 307 9.52 41.22 7.51
CA LEU A 307 8.18 41.66 7.95
C LEU A 307 7.66 42.90 7.20
N LYS A 308 8.55 43.73 6.62
CA LYS A 308 8.16 44.84 5.74
C LYS A 308 7.87 44.36 4.31
N HIS A 309 8.49 43.26 3.90
CA HIS A 309 8.49 42.73 2.53
C HIS A 309 7.98 41.30 2.51
N GLY A 310 6.67 41.10 2.34
CA GLY A 310 6.06 39.77 2.21
C GLY A 310 4.80 39.60 3.05
N SER A 311 4.03 38.54 2.76
CA SER A 311 2.91 38.13 3.61
C SER A 311 3.40 37.30 4.80
N PHE A 312 2.58 37.20 5.84
CA PHE A 312 2.87 36.32 6.98
C PHE A 312 3.10 34.88 6.53
N ASP A 313 2.22 34.34 5.67
CA ASP A 313 2.30 32.96 5.20
C ASP A 313 3.60 32.68 4.45
N HIS A 314 4.02 33.60 3.56
CA HIS A 314 5.26 33.47 2.80
C HIS A 314 6.48 33.44 3.73
N ASN A 315 6.60 34.43 4.60
CA ASN A 315 7.71 34.54 5.55
C ASN A 315 7.75 33.37 6.53
N PHE A 316 6.59 32.93 7.01
CA PHE A 316 6.49 31.80 7.91
C PHE A 316 6.89 30.48 7.23
N ASN A 317 6.51 30.27 5.98
CA ASN A 317 6.90 29.08 5.21
C ASN A 317 8.40 29.03 4.90
N LEU A 318 9.00 30.18 4.60
CA LEU A 318 10.46 30.29 4.44
C LEU A 318 11.18 29.98 5.75
N ALA A 319 10.75 30.60 6.86
CA ALA A 319 11.29 30.32 8.19
C ALA A 319 11.11 28.84 8.59
N ASN A 320 9.97 28.23 8.24
CA ASN A 320 9.72 26.82 8.48
C ASN A 320 10.69 25.92 7.70
N SER A 321 10.94 26.25 6.43
CA SER A 321 11.88 25.50 5.60
C SER A 321 13.30 25.64 6.14
N LEU A 322 13.70 26.84 6.56
CA LEU A 322 15.00 27.10 7.18
C LEU A 322 15.18 26.32 8.49
N ASP A 323 14.16 26.32 9.36
CA ASP A 323 14.21 25.59 10.63
C ASP A 323 14.28 24.08 10.43
N GLN A 324 13.52 23.53 9.46
CA GLN A 324 13.44 22.09 9.20
C GLN A 324 14.72 21.55 8.55
N TYR A 325 15.23 22.21 7.52
CA TYR A 325 16.35 21.70 6.73
C TYR A 325 17.72 22.14 7.26
N PHE A 326 17.79 23.27 7.97
CA PHE A 326 19.06 23.87 8.40
C PHE A 326 19.15 24.12 9.91
N GLY A 327 18.14 23.68 10.69
CA GLY A 327 18.19 23.71 12.16
C GLY A 327 18.15 25.11 12.77
N THR A 328 17.65 26.11 12.05
CA THR A 328 17.45 27.46 12.59
C THR A 328 16.26 27.53 13.58
N ASN A 329 16.05 28.69 14.21
CA ASN A 329 14.89 28.96 15.07
C ASN A 329 14.12 30.22 14.60
N LEU A 330 14.09 30.47 13.30
CA LEU A 330 13.55 31.69 12.70
C LEU A 330 12.04 31.79 12.87
N ARG A 331 11.28 30.68 12.94
CA ARG A 331 9.83 30.77 13.20
C ARG A 331 9.51 31.37 14.56
N SER A 332 10.26 30.99 15.60
CA SER A 332 10.03 31.50 16.95
C SER A 332 10.37 32.99 17.02
N GLU A 333 11.54 33.37 16.47
CA GLU A 333 12.00 34.76 16.43
C GLU A 333 11.06 35.66 15.62
N LEU A 334 10.56 35.17 14.47
CA LEU A 334 9.57 35.87 13.65
C LEU A 334 8.30 36.17 14.46
N LEU A 335 7.77 35.17 15.16
CA LEU A 335 6.56 35.31 15.98
C LEU A 335 6.77 36.22 17.20
N GLU A 336 7.94 36.16 17.84
CA GLU A 336 8.29 37.03 18.98
C GLU A 336 8.39 38.50 18.54
N LYS A 337 9.11 38.80 17.45
CA LYS A 337 9.19 40.15 16.89
C LYS A 337 7.83 40.70 16.45
N MET A 338 6.94 39.84 15.93
CA MET A 338 5.57 40.24 15.60
C MET A 338 4.77 40.62 16.84
N LEU A 339 4.96 39.92 17.96
CA LEU A 339 4.32 40.23 19.23
C LEU A 339 4.84 41.54 19.83
N GLU A 340 6.15 41.81 19.71
CA GLU A 340 6.78 43.05 20.19
C GLU A 340 6.32 44.31 19.42
N LYS A 341 6.16 44.21 18.09
CA LYS A 341 5.82 45.38 17.26
C LYS A 341 4.38 45.89 17.42
N GLY A 342 3.50 45.16 18.11
CA GLY A 342 2.18 45.62 18.57
C GLY A 342 1.16 46.05 17.49
N ASN A 343 1.57 46.22 16.23
CA ASN A 343 0.73 46.61 15.11
C ASN A 343 0.00 45.40 14.52
N PHE A 344 -0.95 44.87 15.29
CA PHE A 344 -1.86 43.81 14.87
C PHE A 344 -2.99 44.29 13.94
N GLN A 345 -2.97 45.55 13.53
CA GLN A 345 -4.15 46.26 13.02
C GLN A 345 -4.46 46.08 11.53
N SER A 346 -4.01 45.02 10.85
CA SER A 346 -4.61 44.77 9.51
C SER A 346 -4.61 43.36 8.94
N ASN A 347 -3.64 42.47 9.23
CA ASN A 347 -3.44 41.31 8.34
C ASN A 347 -3.31 39.92 8.97
N LEU A 348 -3.45 39.73 10.30
CA LEU A 348 -3.45 38.39 10.89
C LEU A 348 -4.85 37.91 11.25
N SER A 349 -5.44 37.10 10.37
CA SER A 349 -6.70 36.40 10.63
C SER A 349 -6.48 35.16 11.50
N LEU A 350 -7.55 34.70 12.16
CA LEU A 350 -7.58 33.38 12.81
C LEU A 350 -7.18 32.27 11.81
N GLU A 351 -7.54 32.41 10.54
CA GLU A 351 -7.19 31.45 9.48
C GLU A 351 -5.67 31.37 9.24
N ASN A 352 -4.97 32.50 9.22
CA ASN A 352 -3.51 32.51 8.98
C ASN A 352 -2.75 31.89 10.15
N LEU A 353 -3.18 32.15 11.39
CA LEU A 353 -2.57 31.57 12.60
C LEU A 353 -2.85 30.09 12.77
N THR A 354 -4.01 29.61 12.31
CA THR A 354 -4.40 28.20 12.38
C THR A 354 -3.73 27.36 11.31
N LYS A 355 -3.60 27.88 10.09
CA LYS A 355 -2.80 27.25 9.01
C LYS A 355 -1.34 27.09 9.40
N ASN A 356 -0.75 28.12 10.03
CA ASN A 356 0.66 28.18 10.39
C ASN A 356 0.89 27.95 11.90
N ALA A 357 0.32 26.88 12.44
CA ALA A 357 0.32 26.64 13.89
C ALA A 357 1.65 26.09 14.43
N VAL A 358 2.18 26.72 15.49
CA VAL A 358 3.39 26.29 16.21
C VAL A 358 3.13 26.17 17.70
N ALA A 359 3.67 25.15 18.34
CA ALA A 359 3.61 24.96 19.78
C ALA A 359 4.66 25.85 20.50
N ASN A 360 4.48 27.17 20.49
CA ASN A 360 5.32 28.11 21.24
C ASN A 360 4.49 29.19 21.97
N LYS A 361 5.14 29.93 22.90
CA LYS A 361 4.47 30.93 23.74
C LYS A 361 4.00 32.15 22.93
N ALA A 362 4.79 32.57 21.95
CA ALA A 362 4.47 33.70 21.08
C ALA A 362 3.20 33.42 20.26
N TRP A 363 3.14 32.29 19.56
CA TRP A 363 1.97 31.85 18.80
C TRP A 363 0.72 31.73 19.67
N ASN A 364 0.82 31.10 20.85
CA ASN A 364 -0.32 31.00 21.78
C ASN A 364 -0.86 32.37 22.18
N SER A 365 0.02 33.33 22.45
CA SER A 365 -0.37 34.70 22.81
C SER A 365 -1.04 35.42 21.64
N LEU A 366 -0.50 35.25 20.43
CA LEU A 366 -1.06 35.80 19.18
C LEU A 366 -2.46 35.22 18.88
N LEU A 367 -2.63 33.90 19.03
CA LEU A 367 -3.92 33.24 18.85
C LEU A 367 -4.95 33.73 19.87
N ASN A 368 -4.58 33.82 21.15
CA ASN A 368 -5.47 34.32 22.19
C ASN A 368 -5.89 35.77 21.94
N GLN A 369 -4.98 36.63 21.49
CA GLN A 369 -5.30 38.01 21.11
C GLN A 369 -6.26 38.06 19.91
N ALA A 370 -6.02 37.23 18.89
CA ALA A 370 -6.90 37.14 17.71
C ALA A 370 -8.31 36.65 18.09
N LEU A 371 -8.42 35.63 18.95
CA LEU A 371 -9.70 35.14 19.47
C LEU A 371 -10.45 36.22 20.27
N GLN A 372 -9.74 36.95 21.13
CA GLN A 372 -10.35 38.05 21.90
C GLN A 372 -10.82 39.20 21.00
N ASN A 373 -10.09 39.52 19.94
CA ASN A 373 -10.53 40.51 18.97
C ASN A 373 -11.77 40.04 18.20
N ALA A 374 -11.79 38.79 17.73
CA ALA A 374 -12.96 38.22 17.06
C ALA A 374 -14.21 38.21 17.95
N ILE A 375 -14.07 37.88 19.24
CA ILE A 375 -15.16 37.95 20.24
C ILE A 375 -15.63 39.39 20.42
N LYS A 376 -14.72 40.36 20.55
CA LYS A 376 -15.06 41.78 20.67
C LYS A 376 -15.78 42.31 19.43
N ASP A 377 -15.38 41.86 18.25
CA ASP A 377 -16.00 42.27 16.99
C ASP A 377 -17.40 41.66 16.86
N ALA A 378 -17.59 40.38 17.23
CA ALA A 378 -18.91 39.75 17.30
C ALA A 378 -19.85 40.48 18.29
N GLN A 379 -19.33 40.92 19.44
CA GLN A 379 -20.09 41.64 20.45
C GLN A 379 -20.57 43.03 20.01
N LYS A 380 -19.86 43.67 19.07
CA LYS A 380 -20.19 44.99 18.51
C LYS A 380 -21.23 44.93 17.38
N GLN A 381 -21.55 43.74 16.85
CA GLN A 381 -22.53 43.62 15.77
C GLN A 381 -23.96 43.85 16.25
N ASN A 382 -24.83 44.32 15.34
CA ASN A 382 -26.24 44.58 15.64
C ASN A 382 -27.02 43.32 16.03
N ILE A 383 -26.70 42.17 15.41
CA ILE A 383 -27.33 40.87 15.68
C ILE A 383 -26.30 39.96 16.33
N LYS A 384 -26.18 40.06 17.66
CA LYS A 384 -25.15 39.34 18.44
C LYS A 384 -25.28 37.83 18.31
N PHE A 385 -26.51 37.31 18.34
CA PHE A 385 -26.80 35.89 18.17
C PHE A 385 -26.21 35.30 16.88
N GLU A 386 -26.46 35.95 15.74
CA GLU A 386 -25.91 35.49 14.45
C GLU A 386 -24.39 35.65 14.38
N ALA A 387 -23.85 36.72 14.95
CA ALA A 387 -22.41 36.95 15.01
C ALA A 387 -21.69 35.84 15.80
N PHE A 388 -22.19 35.48 16.99
CA PHE A 388 -21.62 34.39 17.79
C PHE A 388 -21.83 33.01 17.16
N LYS A 389 -22.98 32.78 16.51
CA LYS A 389 -23.25 31.55 15.75
C LYS A 389 -22.26 31.36 14.60
N ASN A 390 -22.03 32.42 13.82
CA ASN A 390 -21.07 32.40 12.71
C ASN A 390 -19.63 32.23 13.20
N LEU A 391 -19.25 32.92 14.29
CA LEU A 391 -17.93 32.77 14.90
C LEU A 391 -17.70 31.34 15.41
N THR A 392 -18.72 30.72 16.03
CA THR A 392 -18.64 29.32 16.49
C THR A 392 -18.45 28.37 15.32
N HIS A 393 -19.19 28.56 14.23
CA HIS A 393 -19.03 27.77 13.02
C HIS A 393 -17.63 27.92 12.40
N GLN A 394 -17.12 29.15 12.30
CA GLN A 394 -15.77 29.41 11.79
C GLN A 394 -14.71 28.73 12.65
N LEU A 395 -14.77 28.85 13.99
CA LEU A 395 -13.81 28.19 14.86
C LEU A 395 -13.90 26.66 14.80
N GLN A 396 -15.09 26.08 14.67
CA GLN A 396 -15.28 24.65 14.46
C GLN A 396 -14.61 24.19 13.16
N GLN A 397 -14.84 24.91 12.06
CA GLN A 397 -14.22 24.60 10.77
C GLN A 397 -12.70 24.69 10.82
N LEU A 398 -12.17 25.72 11.50
CA LEU A 398 -10.73 25.87 11.70
C LEU A 398 -10.18 24.74 12.58
N ALA A 399 -10.82 24.40 13.70
CA ALA A 399 -10.38 23.31 14.57
C ALA A 399 -10.31 21.95 13.85
N ASN A 400 -11.26 21.69 12.94
CA ASN A 400 -11.32 20.46 12.15
C ASN A 400 -10.33 20.43 10.98
N SER A 401 -9.98 21.60 10.43
CA SER A 401 -9.02 21.72 9.30
C SER A 401 -7.57 21.91 9.75
N CYS A 402 -7.33 22.13 11.04
CA CYS A 402 -6.00 22.25 11.62
C CYS A 402 -5.23 20.93 11.58
N ALA A 403 -4.10 20.90 10.86
CA ALA A 403 -3.16 19.79 10.89
C ALA A 403 -2.42 19.64 12.25
N ASN A 404 -2.34 20.72 13.04
CA ASN A 404 -1.63 20.74 14.32
C ASN A 404 -2.56 20.42 15.50
N PRO A 405 -2.34 19.30 16.24
CA PRO A 405 -3.18 18.89 17.37
C PRO A 405 -3.21 19.92 18.51
N HIS A 406 -2.09 20.62 18.76
CA HIS A 406 -2.02 21.65 19.80
C HIS A 406 -2.93 22.85 19.46
N CYS A 407 -3.03 23.20 18.18
CA CYS A 407 -3.94 24.26 17.74
C CYS A 407 -5.41 23.86 17.89
N SER A 408 -5.76 22.66 17.41
CA SER A 408 -7.11 22.12 17.56
C SER A 408 -7.52 22.06 19.04
N GLN A 409 -6.62 21.61 19.92
CA GLN A 409 -6.86 21.59 21.37
C GLN A 409 -7.10 22.99 21.96
N LYS A 410 -6.31 23.99 21.56
CA LYS A 410 -6.46 25.37 22.05
C LYS A 410 -7.77 26.01 21.60
N ILE A 411 -8.19 25.78 20.35
CA ILE A 411 -9.50 26.20 19.88
C ILE A 411 -10.60 25.45 20.64
N GLY A 412 -10.43 24.14 20.83
CA GLY A 412 -11.34 23.30 21.62
C GLY A 412 -11.56 23.80 23.06
N GLN A 413 -10.52 24.37 23.69
CA GLN A 413 -10.63 24.99 25.02
C GLN A 413 -11.45 26.29 25.02
N ALA A 414 -11.50 27.01 23.89
CA ALA A 414 -12.25 28.26 23.76
C ALA A 414 -13.71 28.04 23.31
N LEU A 415 -14.02 26.89 22.69
CA LEU A 415 -15.37 26.59 22.19
C LEU A 415 -16.46 26.58 23.28
N PRO A 416 -16.27 26.01 24.49
CA PRO A 416 -17.29 26.04 25.54
C PRO A 416 -17.70 27.46 25.96
N ASP A 417 -16.73 28.37 26.13
CA ASP A 417 -17.00 29.79 26.45
C ASP A 417 -17.74 30.51 25.31
N LEU A 418 -17.52 30.08 24.06
CA LEU A 418 -18.22 30.64 22.91
C LEU A 418 -19.65 30.07 22.77
N LEU A 419 -19.85 28.79 23.08
CA LEU A 419 -21.16 28.16 23.11
C LEU A 419 -22.06 28.83 24.15
N SER A 420 -21.55 29.04 25.36
CA SER A 420 -22.31 29.73 26.42
C SER A 420 -22.64 31.16 26.00
N LYS A 421 -21.70 31.92 25.43
CA LYS A 421 -21.96 33.26 24.86
C LYS A 421 -22.98 33.27 23.72
N THR A 422 -23.00 32.22 22.89
CA THR A 422 -23.99 32.07 21.81
C THR A 422 -25.38 31.90 22.41
N LEU A 423 -25.55 31.04 23.42
CA LEU A 423 -26.82 30.84 24.12
C LEU A 423 -27.24 32.11 24.90
N GLU A 424 -26.31 32.77 25.59
CA GLU A 424 -26.55 34.02 26.33
C GLU A 424 -26.97 35.20 25.46
N SER A 425 -26.55 35.20 24.19
CA SER A 425 -26.88 36.24 23.23
C SER A 425 -28.28 36.09 22.60
N CYS A 426 -29.01 35.02 22.91
CA CYS A 426 -30.37 34.82 22.45
C CYS A 426 -31.37 35.71 23.23
N GLU A 427 -32.23 36.42 22.50
CA GLU A 427 -33.20 37.38 23.05
C GLU A 427 -34.64 36.84 23.05
N ASN A 428 -34.93 35.75 22.34
CA ASN A 428 -36.26 35.15 22.27
C ASN A 428 -36.23 33.60 22.10
N PRO A 429 -37.36 32.90 22.38
CA PRO A 429 -37.45 31.44 22.27
C PRO A 429 -37.08 30.86 20.89
N GLU A 430 -37.46 31.53 19.80
CA GLU A 430 -37.14 31.08 18.44
C GLU A 430 -35.63 31.10 18.16
N GLN A 431 -34.92 32.11 18.66
CA GLN A 431 -33.47 32.21 18.57
C GLN A 431 -32.79 31.10 19.38
N LEU A 432 -33.28 30.80 20.59
CA LEU A 432 -32.72 29.70 21.41
C LEU A 432 -32.92 28.34 20.73
N LYS A 433 -34.09 28.09 20.15
CA LYS A 433 -34.36 26.89 19.35
C LYS A 433 -33.45 26.81 18.11
N ASN A 434 -33.30 27.91 17.38
CA ASN A 434 -32.38 27.97 16.23
C ASN A 434 -30.92 27.71 16.65
N ALA A 435 -30.48 28.30 17.76
CA ALA A 435 -29.14 28.14 18.30
C ALA A 435 -28.85 26.68 18.65
N THR A 436 -29.72 26.06 19.43
CA THR A 436 -29.57 24.69 19.91
C THR A 436 -29.61 23.68 18.76
N GLU A 437 -30.53 23.83 17.81
CA GLU A 437 -30.57 23.01 16.60
C GLU A 437 -29.32 23.17 15.72
N PHE A 438 -28.87 24.41 15.52
CA PHE A 438 -27.69 24.69 14.71
C PHE A 438 -26.42 24.11 15.34
N LEU A 439 -26.20 24.34 16.63
CA LEU A 439 -25.01 23.85 17.34
C LEU A 439 -25.00 22.31 17.41
N ARG A 440 -26.16 21.66 17.56
CA ARG A 440 -26.28 20.20 17.47
C ARG A 440 -25.96 19.66 16.07
N LYS A 441 -26.39 20.35 15.01
CA LYS A 441 -26.00 19.99 13.62
C LYS A 441 -24.50 20.06 13.41
N LEU A 442 -23.78 20.89 14.16
CA LEU A 442 -22.32 20.98 14.16
C LEU A 442 -21.63 19.93 15.05
N GLY A 443 -22.39 19.05 15.70
CA GLY A 443 -21.87 18.01 16.60
C GLY A 443 -21.43 18.54 17.97
N MET A 444 -21.93 19.70 18.40
CA MET A 444 -21.55 20.31 19.68
C MET A 444 -22.39 19.75 20.83
N ASN A 445 -21.72 19.37 21.92
CA ASN A 445 -22.37 19.02 23.17
C ASN A 445 -22.73 20.30 23.92
N LEU A 446 -24.03 20.52 24.10
CA LEU A 446 -24.57 21.67 24.83
C LEU A 446 -24.84 21.29 26.28
N ASP A 447 -24.53 22.18 27.21
CA ASP A 447 -24.88 21.98 28.61
C ASP A 447 -26.40 22.09 28.78
N SER A 448 -26.99 21.04 29.32
CA SER A 448 -28.43 20.94 29.55
C SER A 448 -28.91 21.97 30.59
N GLU A 449 -28.05 22.33 31.56
CA GLU A 449 -28.37 23.34 32.57
C GLU A 449 -28.36 24.75 31.97
N GLU A 450 -27.48 25.04 31.00
CA GLU A 450 -27.46 26.33 30.31
C GLU A 450 -28.69 26.53 29.41
N ILE A 451 -29.11 25.49 28.68
CA ILE A 451 -30.34 25.51 27.87
C ILE A 451 -31.56 25.75 28.77
N LYS A 452 -31.63 25.05 29.90
CA LYS A 452 -32.72 25.18 30.87
C LYS A 452 -32.78 26.60 31.45
N LYS A 453 -31.64 27.12 31.94
CA LYS A 453 -31.52 28.47 32.50
C LYS A 453 -31.92 29.54 31.49
N MET A 454 -31.53 29.39 30.22
CA MET A 454 -31.90 30.35 29.18
C MET A 454 -33.37 30.22 28.76
N GLY A 455 -33.89 29.00 28.65
CA GLY A 455 -35.30 28.74 28.36
C GLY A 455 -36.23 29.33 29.43
N GLU A 456 -35.87 29.18 30.71
CA GLU A 456 -36.58 29.80 31.84
C GLU A 456 -36.52 31.34 31.78
N LYS A 457 -35.34 31.91 31.48
CA LYS A 457 -35.16 33.37 31.33
C LYS A 457 -36.00 33.96 30.19
N LEU A 458 -36.24 33.18 29.13
CA LEU A 458 -37.00 33.57 27.95
C LEU A 458 -38.50 33.19 28.04
N GLU A 459 -38.96 32.75 29.22
CA GLU A 459 -40.36 32.37 29.49
C GLU A 459 -40.88 31.23 28.58
N MET A 460 -40.02 30.28 28.21
CA MET A 460 -40.42 29.10 27.42
C MET A 460 -41.21 28.07 28.24
N PRO A 461 -42.20 27.37 27.67
CA PRO A 461 -42.88 26.27 28.34
C PRO A 461 -41.92 25.14 28.73
N GLU A 462 -42.09 24.53 29.90
CA GLU A 462 -41.22 23.43 30.38
C GLU A 462 -41.15 22.27 29.36
N GLU A 463 -42.27 21.92 28.72
CA GLU A 463 -42.33 20.87 27.71
C GLU A 463 -41.43 21.17 26.50
N GLU A 464 -41.38 22.44 26.05
CA GLU A 464 -40.52 22.87 24.95
C GLU A 464 -39.04 22.88 25.38
N ILE A 465 -38.76 23.25 26.62
CA ILE A 465 -37.40 23.17 27.19
C ILE A 465 -36.93 21.71 27.24
N TYR A 466 -37.77 20.78 27.68
CA TYR A 466 -37.43 19.35 27.71
C TYR A 466 -37.27 18.75 26.30
N GLU A 467 -38.06 19.20 25.32
CA GLU A 467 -37.88 18.82 23.90
C GLU A 467 -36.54 19.32 23.36
N LEU A 468 -36.13 20.52 23.75
CA LEU A 468 -34.80 21.05 23.43
C LEU A 468 -33.70 20.27 24.14
N ILE A 469 -33.95 19.67 25.30
CA ILE A 469 -32.96 18.87 26.05
C ILE A 469 -32.82 17.45 25.49
N GLU A 470 -33.91 16.65 25.35
CA GLU A 470 -33.82 15.20 25.01
C GLU A 470 -34.87 14.68 23.99
N PRO A 471 -34.77 15.01 22.69
CA PRO A 471 -35.76 14.63 21.68
C PRO A 471 -35.77 13.11 21.32
N ASN A 472 -34.65 12.40 21.47
CA ASN A 472 -34.48 11.05 20.92
C ASN A 472 -35.08 9.92 21.80
N TYR A 473 -35.07 10.04 23.14
CA TYR A 473 -35.71 9.04 24.03
C TYR A 473 -37.23 9.08 23.91
N GLN A 474 -37.83 10.28 23.86
CA GLN A 474 -39.27 10.45 23.69
C GLN A 474 -39.75 9.96 22.32
N LEU A 475 -38.93 10.15 21.28
CA LEU A 475 -39.16 9.57 19.96
C LEU A 475 -39.16 8.04 20.03
N LEU A 476 -38.16 7.41 20.67
CA LEU A 476 -38.08 5.96 20.82
C LEU A 476 -39.30 5.38 21.53
N ASN A 477 -39.70 5.96 22.67
CA ASN A 477 -40.85 5.45 23.42
C ASN A 477 -42.15 5.55 22.60
N LYS A 478 -42.38 6.68 21.90
CA LYS A 478 -43.53 6.85 20.99
C LYS A 478 -43.50 5.86 19.82
N MET A 479 -42.32 5.57 19.28
CA MET A 479 -42.14 4.57 18.22
C MET A 479 -42.56 3.16 18.69
N ILE A 480 -42.11 2.76 19.89
CA ILE A 480 -42.47 1.46 20.47
C ILE A 480 -43.98 1.37 20.71
N GLN A 481 -44.59 2.39 21.33
CA GLN A 481 -46.03 2.42 21.63
C GLN A 481 -46.89 2.32 20.37
N LYS A 482 -46.55 3.08 19.33
CA LYS A 482 -47.35 3.17 18.10
C LYS A 482 -47.00 2.11 17.06
N LYS A 483 -46.06 1.19 17.36
CA LYS A 483 -45.48 0.24 16.39
C LYS A 483 -44.93 0.92 15.14
N LEU A 484 -44.31 2.08 15.32
CA LEU A 484 -43.70 2.84 14.23
C LEU A 484 -42.22 2.48 14.16
N GLY A 485 -41.80 1.84 13.07
CA GLY A 485 -40.41 1.44 12.85
C GLY A 485 -40.21 -0.07 12.92
N ASP A 486 -39.29 -0.54 12.11
CA ASP A 486 -38.81 -1.93 12.08
C ASP A 486 -37.72 -2.14 13.14
N PHE A 487 -37.34 -3.41 13.38
CA PHE A 487 -36.29 -3.82 14.30
C PHE A 487 -35.01 -2.98 14.17
N GLN A 488 -34.56 -2.72 12.93
CA GLN A 488 -33.32 -1.99 12.66
C GLN A 488 -33.41 -0.53 13.11
N LYS A 489 -34.52 0.14 12.82
CA LYS A 489 -34.75 1.54 13.23
C LYS A 489 -34.78 1.69 14.74
N ILE A 490 -35.44 0.78 15.45
CA ILE A 490 -35.51 0.80 16.92
C ILE A 490 -34.12 0.57 17.51
N THR A 491 -33.39 -0.42 17.00
CA THR A 491 -32.03 -0.76 17.44
C THR A 491 -31.05 0.40 17.22
N ASN A 492 -31.09 1.04 16.05
CA ASN A 492 -30.23 2.19 15.75
C ASN A 492 -30.50 3.37 16.70
N LEU A 493 -31.77 3.70 16.94
CA LEU A 493 -32.13 4.79 17.83
C LEU A 493 -31.73 4.47 19.28
N MET A 494 -31.91 3.22 19.72
CA MET A 494 -31.45 2.76 21.03
C MET A 494 -29.93 2.86 21.19
N ASN A 495 -29.17 2.46 20.18
CA ASN A 495 -27.70 2.57 20.19
C ASN A 495 -27.23 4.02 20.23
N GLN A 496 -27.93 4.94 19.57
CA GLN A 496 -27.64 6.38 19.62
C GLN A 496 -27.86 6.98 21.02
N ILE A 497 -28.78 6.42 21.81
CA ILE A 497 -29.08 6.89 23.17
C ILE A 497 -28.63 5.90 24.25
N LYS A 498 -27.64 5.05 23.95
CA LYS A 498 -27.20 3.96 24.84
C LYS A 498 -26.92 4.43 26.27
N ASP A 499 -26.24 5.57 26.41
CA ASP A 499 -25.89 6.15 27.72
C ASP A 499 -27.10 6.64 28.52
N GLN A 500 -28.24 6.81 27.85
CA GLN A 500 -29.49 7.28 28.43
C GLN A 500 -30.42 6.11 28.81
N ILE A 501 -30.14 4.87 28.40
CA ILE A 501 -30.99 3.69 28.69
C ILE A 501 -30.44 2.96 29.92
N ASN A 502 -30.88 3.37 31.10
CA ASN A 502 -30.63 2.64 32.35
C ASN A 502 -31.64 1.50 32.58
N HIS A 503 -31.46 0.71 33.65
CA HIS A 503 -32.31 -0.45 33.93
C HIS A 503 -33.81 -0.08 34.08
N ASP A 504 -34.11 1.07 34.71
CA ASP A 504 -35.49 1.53 34.90
C ASP A 504 -36.14 1.95 33.57
N ARG A 505 -35.42 2.70 32.73
CA ARG A 505 -35.89 3.09 31.40
C ARG A 505 -36.03 1.87 30.47
N LEU A 506 -35.11 0.91 30.53
CA LEU A 506 -35.24 -0.35 29.80
C LEU A 506 -36.51 -1.10 30.22
N LYS A 507 -36.82 -1.11 31.52
CA LYS A 507 -38.07 -1.68 32.05
C LYS A 507 -39.31 -0.94 31.57
N GLU A 508 -39.29 0.38 31.49
CA GLU A 508 -40.39 1.18 30.91
C GLU A 508 -40.63 0.86 29.43
N LEU A 509 -39.55 0.82 28.63
CA LEU A 509 -39.63 0.46 27.21
C LEU A 509 -40.10 -0.99 27.04
N MET A 510 -39.66 -1.92 27.91
CA MET A 510 -40.12 -3.31 27.92
C MET A 510 -41.61 -3.43 28.26
N ALA A 511 -42.09 -2.68 29.25
CA ALA A 511 -43.51 -2.64 29.60
C ALA A 511 -44.36 -2.12 28.43
N SER A 512 -43.88 -1.06 27.77
CA SER A 512 -44.50 -0.48 26.57
C SER A 512 -44.53 -1.48 25.40
N ALA A 513 -43.42 -2.19 25.16
CA ALA A 513 -43.32 -3.19 24.09
C ALA A 513 -44.23 -4.41 24.33
N LEU A 514 -44.31 -4.90 25.58
CA LEU A 514 -45.19 -6.01 25.98
C LEU A 514 -46.67 -5.62 25.89
N ALA A 515 -47.04 -4.46 26.43
CA ALA A 515 -48.43 -3.97 26.44
C ALA A 515 -49.00 -3.78 25.03
N ASN A 516 -48.15 -3.35 24.10
CA ASN A 516 -48.54 -3.14 22.70
C ASN A 516 -48.31 -4.35 21.82
N GLU A 517 -47.75 -5.47 22.30
CA GLU A 517 -47.38 -6.63 21.47
C GLU A 517 -46.46 -6.24 20.28
N ASN A 518 -45.46 -5.41 20.55
CA ASN A 518 -44.49 -4.97 19.55
C ASN A 518 -43.29 -5.92 19.51
N ARG A 519 -43.33 -6.92 18.63
CA ARG A 519 -42.28 -7.95 18.52
C ARG A 519 -40.92 -7.38 18.13
N ASP A 520 -40.87 -6.40 17.23
CA ASP A 520 -39.63 -5.77 16.80
C ASP A 520 -38.96 -5.02 17.96
N ALA A 521 -39.75 -4.31 18.78
CA ALA A 521 -39.26 -3.66 19.98
C ALA A 521 -38.79 -4.66 21.06
N LEU A 522 -39.51 -5.76 21.26
CA LEU A 522 -39.10 -6.83 22.19
C LEU A 522 -37.79 -7.48 21.76
N GLY A 523 -37.63 -7.74 20.46
CA GLY A 523 -36.37 -8.19 19.87
C GLY A 523 -35.26 -7.17 20.10
N ALA A 524 -35.48 -5.90 19.75
CA ALA A 524 -34.47 -4.84 19.87
C ALA A 524 -34.00 -4.64 21.31
N LEU A 525 -34.92 -4.68 22.29
CA LEU A 525 -34.58 -4.64 23.71
C LEU A 525 -33.79 -5.86 24.16
N GLY A 526 -34.15 -7.05 23.67
CA GLY A 526 -33.43 -8.29 23.93
C GLY A 526 -32.01 -8.31 23.36
N HIS A 527 -31.80 -7.74 22.17
CA HIS A 527 -30.50 -7.62 21.51
C HIS A 527 -29.63 -6.48 22.05
N PHE A 528 -30.21 -5.55 22.82
CA PHE A 528 -29.46 -4.45 23.43
C PHE A 528 -28.82 -4.84 24.77
N ASN A 529 -29.55 -5.60 25.59
CA ASN A 529 -29.04 -6.18 26.83
C ASN A 529 -29.92 -7.36 27.23
N LEU A 530 -29.51 -8.56 26.81
CA LEU A 530 -30.30 -9.77 26.98
C LEU A 530 -30.64 -10.08 28.44
N ASN A 531 -29.69 -9.87 29.36
CA ASN A 531 -29.87 -10.17 30.77
C ASN A 531 -30.94 -9.28 31.42
N ASP A 532 -30.82 -7.96 31.23
CA ASP A 532 -31.74 -7.00 31.83
C ASP A 532 -33.11 -7.05 31.17
N ALA A 533 -33.17 -7.30 29.86
CA ALA A 533 -34.42 -7.50 29.14
C ALA A 533 -35.19 -8.74 29.65
N ILE A 534 -34.50 -9.86 29.92
CA ILE A 534 -35.13 -11.07 30.49
C ILE A 534 -35.64 -10.81 31.91
N LYS A 535 -34.83 -10.15 32.75
CA LYS A 535 -35.22 -9.79 34.11
C LYS A 535 -36.43 -8.85 34.11
N ALA A 536 -36.43 -7.82 33.25
CA ALA A 536 -37.52 -6.88 33.11
C ALA A 536 -38.81 -7.58 32.64
N ALA A 537 -38.73 -8.42 31.60
CA ALA A 537 -39.87 -9.17 31.10
C ALA A 537 -40.46 -10.09 32.19
N ASN A 538 -39.61 -10.82 32.92
CA ASN A 538 -40.05 -11.69 34.01
C ASN A 538 -40.67 -10.90 35.18
N GLN A 539 -40.15 -9.73 35.52
CA GLN A 539 -40.74 -8.87 36.56
C GLN A 539 -42.11 -8.30 36.17
N ILE A 540 -42.32 -8.02 34.88
CA ILE A 540 -43.55 -7.40 34.39
C ILE A 540 -44.68 -8.43 34.22
N GLY A 541 -44.39 -9.58 33.61
CA GLY A 541 -45.41 -10.56 33.24
C GLY A 541 -45.01 -12.02 33.45
N GLY A 542 -44.01 -12.29 34.29
CA GLY A 542 -43.57 -13.65 34.64
C GLY A 542 -43.02 -14.44 33.45
N THR A 543 -43.19 -15.75 33.49
CA THR A 543 -42.68 -16.69 32.48
C THR A 543 -43.31 -16.47 31.10
N GLU A 544 -44.57 -16.03 31.02
CA GLU A 544 -45.25 -15.78 29.74
C GLU A 544 -44.63 -14.57 29.00
N ALA A 545 -44.37 -13.47 29.70
CA ALA A 545 -43.71 -12.32 29.12
C ALA A 545 -42.25 -12.63 28.73
N GLN A 546 -41.56 -13.44 29.53
CA GLN A 546 -40.23 -13.95 29.22
C GLN A 546 -40.23 -14.78 27.94
N ASP A 547 -41.15 -15.74 27.79
CA ASP A 547 -41.26 -16.58 26.59
C ASP A 547 -41.63 -15.77 25.34
N LYS A 548 -42.52 -14.77 25.48
CA LYS A 548 -42.85 -13.83 24.39
C LYS A 548 -41.63 -13.05 23.92
N MET A 549 -40.81 -12.55 24.85
CA MET A 549 -39.58 -11.84 24.51
C MET A 549 -38.57 -12.76 23.82
N ILE A 550 -38.33 -13.96 24.38
CA ILE A 550 -37.42 -14.96 23.80
C ILE A 550 -37.85 -15.35 22.38
N SER A 551 -39.16 -15.54 22.14
CA SER A 551 -39.70 -15.82 20.81
C SER A 551 -39.59 -14.65 19.81
N SER A 552 -39.28 -13.46 20.31
CA SER A 552 -39.06 -12.24 19.51
C SER A 552 -37.58 -11.99 19.24
N LEU A 553 -36.66 -12.73 19.88
CA LEU A 553 -35.21 -12.66 19.59
C LEU A 553 -34.87 -13.14 18.17
N SER A 554 -35.76 -13.90 17.53
CA SER A 554 -35.66 -14.26 16.12
C SER A 554 -35.95 -13.09 15.17
N ALA A 555 -36.50 -11.98 15.67
CA ALA A 555 -36.62 -10.74 14.91
C ALA A 555 -35.26 -10.01 14.99
N GLY A 556 -34.46 -10.12 13.93
CA GLY A 556 -33.11 -9.54 13.84
C GLY A 556 -32.18 -10.39 12.96
N SER A 557 -30.93 -9.94 12.78
CA SER A 557 -29.88 -10.81 12.21
C SER A 557 -29.56 -11.91 13.22
N GLY A 558 -29.52 -13.17 12.79
CA GLY A 558 -29.21 -14.31 13.67
C GLY A 558 -27.85 -14.17 14.39
N GLU A 559 -26.95 -13.36 13.84
CA GLU A 559 -25.64 -13.03 14.40
C GLU A 559 -25.75 -12.34 15.76
N ASN A 560 -26.68 -11.39 15.92
CA ASN A 560 -26.83 -10.63 17.16
C ASN A 560 -27.21 -11.54 18.33
N LEU A 561 -28.05 -12.56 18.10
CA LEU A 561 -28.41 -13.52 19.13
C LEU A 561 -27.20 -14.32 19.63
N LEU A 562 -26.30 -14.69 18.72
CA LEU A 562 -25.09 -15.42 19.06
C LEU A 562 -24.13 -14.56 19.87
N LYS A 563 -23.95 -13.28 19.50
CA LYS A 563 -23.15 -12.32 20.28
C LYS A 563 -23.68 -12.21 21.70
N GLU A 564 -24.97 -11.92 21.85
CA GLU A 564 -25.62 -11.79 23.15
C GLU A 564 -25.53 -13.08 23.99
N TRP A 565 -25.61 -14.25 23.35
CA TRP A 565 -25.39 -15.53 24.02
C TRP A 565 -23.99 -15.63 24.63
N TYR A 566 -22.93 -15.37 23.87
CA TYR A 566 -21.56 -15.48 24.38
C TYR A 566 -21.25 -14.42 25.46
N VAL A 567 -21.90 -13.26 25.42
CA VAL A 567 -21.75 -12.20 26.44
C VAL A 567 -22.52 -12.54 27.74
N HIS A 568 -23.78 -12.97 27.64
CA HIS A 568 -24.68 -13.00 28.80
C HIS A 568 -25.03 -14.40 29.34
N ARG A 569 -24.73 -15.50 28.64
CA ARG A 569 -25.17 -16.87 29.03
C ARG A 569 -24.91 -17.26 30.48
N SER A 570 -23.81 -16.79 31.09
CA SER A 570 -23.45 -17.11 32.48
C SER A 570 -24.38 -16.46 33.50
N GLN A 571 -24.97 -15.31 33.15
CA GLN A 571 -25.84 -14.50 33.99
C GLN A 571 -27.34 -14.84 33.78
N LEU A 572 -27.66 -15.66 32.77
CA LEU A 572 -29.04 -16.05 32.46
C LEU A 572 -29.61 -17.05 33.48
N PRO A 573 -30.90 -16.94 33.84
CA PRO A 573 -31.62 -17.97 34.61
C PRO A 573 -31.62 -19.33 33.89
N ASN A 574 -31.60 -20.45 34.62
CA ASN A 574 -31.46 -21.80 34.05
C ASN A 574 -32.55 -22.17 33.01
N ASP A 575 -33.81 -21.79 33.25
CA ASP A 575 -34.91 -22.07 32.31
C ASP A 575 -34.74 -21.28 30.99
N ALA A 576 -34.52 -19.97 31.09
CA ALA A 576 -34.27 -19.11 29.93
C ALA A 576 -33.00 -19.49 29.17
N ARG A 577 -31.93 -19.87 29.89
CA ARG A 577 -30.65 -20.30 29.31
C ARG A 577 -30.84 -21.48 28.38
N THR A 578 -31.64 -22.47 28.78
CA THR A 578 -31.89 -23.67 27.95
C THR A 578 -32.65 -23.31 26.68
N LYS A 579 -33.72 -22.51 26.80
CA LYS A 579 -34.52 -22.05 25.65
C LYS A 579 -33.70 -21.21 24.66
N ILE A 580 -32.87 -20.30 25.17
CA ILE A 580 -32.02 -19.44 24.34
C ILE A 580 -30.89 -20.25 23.71
N LYS A 581 -30.32 -21.25 24.40
CA LYS A 581 -29.32 -22.16 23.82
C LYS A 581 -29.86 -22.89 22.60
N GLU A 582 -31.08 -23.42 22.67
CA GLU A 582 -31.71 -24.11 21.53
C GLU A 582 -31.96 -23.17 20.34
N LEU A 583 -32.39 -21.93 20.62
CA LEU A 583 -32.53 -20.90 19.57
C LEU A 583 -31.19 -20.52 18.95
N ALA A 584 -30.18 -20.28 19.78
CA ALA A 584 -28.81 -19.96 19.35
C ALA A 584 -28.22 -21.11 18.51
N LYS A 585 -28.45 -22.36 18.91
CA LYS A 585 -28.00 -23.55 18.18
C LYS A 585 -28.58 -23.59 16.78
N LYS A 586 -29.90 -23.41 16.66
CA LYS A 586 -30.57 -23.36 15.36
C LYS A 586 -30.04 -22.22 14.49
N MET A 587 -29.90 -21.02 15.06
CA MET A 587 -29.36 -19.87 14.34
C MET A 587 -27.91 -20.07 13.87
N LEU A 588 -27.08 -20.72 14.69
CA LEU A 588 -25.69 -21.02 14.35
C LEU A 588 -25.59 -21.95 13.13
N VAL A 589 -26.41 -23.02 13.11
CA VAL A 589 -26.48 -23.94 11.97
C VAL A 589 -27.00 -23.22 10.72
N ASP A 590 -28.10 -22.47 10.85
CA ASP A 590 -28.69 -21.73 9.73
C ASP A 590 -27.71 -20.71 9.12
N LEU A 591 -27.00 -19.96 9.96
CA LEU A 591 -25.97 -19.00 9.53
C LEU A 591 -24.77 -19.71 8.90
N GLY A 592 -24.28 -20.80 9.48
CA GLY A 592 -23.17 -21.58 8.93
C GLY A 592 -23.49 -22.09 7.52
N ILE A 593 -24.70 -22.63 7.33
CA ILE A 593 -25.18 -23.08 6.01
C ILE A 593 -25.32 -21.90 5.05
N TYR A 594 -25.90 -20.79 5.50
CA TYR A 594 -26.08 -19.58 4.69
C TYR A 594 -24.73 -19.05 4.19
N TYR A 595 -23.76 -18.82 5.09
CA TYR A 595 -22.45 -18.34 4.72
C TYR A 595 -21.70 -19.32 3.83
N SER A 596 -21.83 -20.63 4.10
CA SER A 596 -21.15 -21.62 3.27
C SER A 596 -21.69 -21.60 1.83
N ARG A 597 -23.01 -21.53 1.64
CA ARG A 597 -23.61 -21.43 0.30
C ARG A 597 -23.28 -20.11 -0.39
N ALA A 598 -23.36 -19.00 0.33
CA ALA A 598 -23.11 -17.67 -0.22
C ALA A 598 -21.63 -17.44 -0.53
N ARG A 599 -20.74 -18.00 0.28
CA ARG A 599 -19.30 -17.72 0.23
C ARG A 599 -18.53 -18.87 -0.39
N LEU A 600 -18.65 -20.12 0.05
CA LEU A 600 -17.85 -21.25 -0.47
C LEU A 600 -18.45 -21.91 -1.74
N GLY A 601 -19.76 -21.76 -1.99
CA GLY A 601 -20.45 -22.38 -3.13
C GLY A 601 -20.90 -23.82 -2.86
N SER A 602 -21.39 -24.54 -3.89
CA SER A 602 -21.77 -25.96 -3.78
C SER A 602 -20.55 -26.87 -3.98
N SER A 603 -20.35 -27.82 -3.06
CA SER A 603 -19.17 -28.70 -2.85
C SER A 603 -18.67 -29.59 -4.02
N THR A 604 -18.58 -29.07 -5.24
CA THR A 604 -18.12 -29.78 -6.45
C THR A 604 -16.98 -29.09 -7.18
N THR A 605 -16.17 -28.29 -6.49
CA THR A 605 -14.94 -27.72 -7.06
C THR A 605 -13.76 -28.17 -6.20
N GLY A 606 -13.27 -29.38 -6.46
CA GLY A 606 -11.86 -29.68 -6.21
C GLY A 606 -11.13 -29.51 -7.55
N PRO A 607 -9.83 -29.16 -7.57
CA PRO A 607 -9.05 -29.17 -8.80
C PRO A 607 -9.13 -30.57 -9.44
N MET A 608 -9.16 -30.60 -10.78
CA MET A 608 -9.17 -31.84 -11.54
C MET A 608 -8.00 -32.73 -11.08
N PRO A 609 -8.17 -34.06 -10.98
CA PRO A 609 -7.05 -34.96 -10.73
C PRO A 609 -5.95 -34.70 -11.76
N ILE A 610 -4.75 -34.39 -11.29
CA ILE A 610 -3.60 -34.09 -12.15
C ILE A 610 -2.76 -35.35 -12.22
N ASN A 611 -2.47 -35.80 -13.43
CA ASN A 611 -1.44 -36.82 -13.65
C ASN A 611 -0.09 -36.13 -13.57
N ILE A 612 0.75 -36.56 -12.61
CA ILE A 612 2.12 -36.09 -12.47
C ILE A 612 3.08 -37.21 -12.87
N VAL A 613 4.24 -36.85 -13.37
CA VAL A 613 5.27 -37.79 -13.83
C VAL A 613 6.40 -37.79 -12.80
N ARG A 614 6.74 -38.96 -12.25
CA ARG A 614 7.82 -39.11 -11.25
C ARG A 614 8.69 -40.34 -11.55
N PRO A 615 9.92 -40.44 -11.00
CA PRO A 615 10.73 -41.64 -11.16
C PRO A 615 10.01 -42.90 -10.66
N TYR A 616 10.20 -43.99 -11.39
CA TYR A 616 9.66 -45.31 -11.09
C TYR A 616 10.27 -45.85 -9.80
N ASN A 617 9.39 -46.32 -8.92
CA ASN A 617 9.75 -47.03 -7.70
C ASN A 617 9.34 -48.50 -7.81
N ILE A 618 10.07 -49.37 -7.10
CA ILE A 618 9.79 -50.80 -7.07
C ILE A 618 8.40 -51.03 -6.45
N GLY A 619 7.44 -51.44 -7.29
CA GLY A 619 6.03 -51.64 -6.92
C GLY A 619 5.03 -50.81 -7.72
N ASP A 620 5.50 -49.85 -8.53
CA ASP A 620 4.66 -49.12 -9.47
C ASP A 620 4.21 -50.01 -10.64
N ASP A 621 3.03 -49.73 -11.19
CA ASP A 621 2.49 -50.47 -12.34
C ASP A 621 3.25 -50.08 -13.62
N PHE A 622 3.71 -51.08 -14.37
CA PHE A 622 4.44 -50.89 -15.62
C PHE A 622 3.58 -50.21 -16.71
N GLU A 623 2.25 -50.34 -16.62
CA GLU A 623 1.33 -49.66 -17.57
C GLU A 623 1.35 -48.15 -17.41
N ASN A 624 1.80 -47.63 -16.26
CA ASN A 624 1.86 -46.19 -15.99
C ASN A 624 3.17 -45.54 -16.44
N ILE A 625 4.10 -46.27 -17.08
CA ILE A 625 5.38 -45.69 -17.53
C ILE A 625 5.14 -44.64 -18.62
N ASP A 626 5.62 -43.42 -18.39
CA ASP A 626 5.68 -42.36 -19.39
C ASP A 626 6.92 -42.59 -20.27
N LEU A 627 6.70 -43.14 -21.46
CA LEU A 627 7.76 -43.43 -22.42
C LEU A 627 8.43 -42.15 -22.94
N GLU A 628 7.70 -41.04 -23.08
CA GLU A 628 8.27 -39.81 -23.64
C GLU A 628 9.25 -39.17 -22.66
N GLU A 629 8.83 -38.97 -21.40
CA GLU A 629 9.70 -38.42 -20.35
C GLU A 629 10.87 -39.36 -20.01
N THR A 630 10.64 -40.67 -20.04
CA THR A 630 11.72 -41.66 -19.89
C THR A 630 12.74 -41.52 -21.01
N ILE A 631 12.32 -41.42 -22.28
CA ILE A 631 13.22 -41.25 -23.42
C ILE A 631 13.97 -39.90 -23.34
N PHE A 632 13.28 -38.82 -22.96
CA PHE A 632 13.89 -37.50 -22.84
C PHE A 632 14.98 -37.49 -21.76
N ASN A 633 14.70 -38.04 -20.58
CA ASN A 633 15.66 -38.20 -19.48
C ASN A 633 16.88 -39.06 -19.89
N LEU A 634 16.69 -40.09 -20.71
CA LEU A 634 17.79 -40.92 -21.22
C LEU A 634 18.66 -40.20 -22.25
N LEU A 635 18.05 -39.42 -23.14
CA LEU A 635 18.75 -38.60 -24.13
C LEU A 635 19.53 -37.46 -23.45
N GLU A 636 18.92 -36.78 -22.49
CA GLU A 636 19.55 -35.69 -21.73
C GLU A 636 20.77 -36.18 -20.95
N LYS A 637 20.69 -37.38 -20.35
CA LYS A 637 21.81 -38.00 -19.63
C LYS A 637 22.82 -38.70 -20.55
N GLY A 638 22.53 -38.83 -21.85
CA GLY A 638 23.39 -39.51 -22.81
C GLY A 638 23.68 -40.97 -22.46
N LYS A 639 22.77 -41.65 -21.74
CA LYS A 639 22.98 -43.03 -21.29
C LYS A 639 22.77 -44.02 -22.45
N GLU A 640 23.67 -44.98 -22.58
CA GLU A 640 23.47 -46.14 -23.47
C GLU A 640 22.47 -47.12 -22.85
N LEU A 641 21.72 -47.85 -23.69
CA LEU A 641 20.66 -48.79 -23.26
C LEU A 641 21.15 -49.88 -22.29
N GLU A 642 22.46 -50.16 -22.28
CA GLU A 642 23.10 -51.14 -21.41
C GLU A 642 23.31 -50.64 -19.97
N HIS A 643 23.11 -49.35 -19.73
CA HIS A 643 23.33 -48.68 -18.44
C HIS A 643 22.04 -48.15 -17.79
N LEU A 644 20.89 -48.66 -18.23
CA LEU A 644 19.58 -48.29 -17.69
C LEU A 644 19.37 -48.84 -16.28
N ASP A 645 18.97 -47.96 -15.36
CA ASP A 645 18.51 -48.31 -14.03
C ASP A 645 17.00 -48.02 -13.85
N TYR A 646 16.39 -48.57 -12.80
CA TYR A 646 14.96 -48.37 -12.54
C TYR A 646 14.60 -46.89 -12.28
N SER A 647 15.55 -46.09 -11.80
CA SER A 647 15.35 -44.65 -11.59
C SER A 647 15.36 -43.83 -12.87
N ASP A 648 15.75 -44.43 -14.01
CA ASP A 648 15.69 -43.77 -15.31
C ASP A 648 14.28 -43.79 -15.93
N PHE A 649 13.40 -44.67 -15.45
CA PHE A 649 12.01 -44.76 -15.90
C PHE A 649 11.13 -43.79 -15.11
N TYR A 650 10.17 -43.17 -15.78
CA TYR A 650 9.19 -42.28 -15.16
C TYR A 650 7.79 -42.87 -15.29
N VAL A 651 6.95 -42.66 -14.27
CA VAL A 651 5.56 -43.15 -14.20
C VAL A 651 4.56 -42.02 -13.94
N PHE A 652 3.38 -42.14 -14.54
CA PHE A 652 2.21 -41.35 -14.24
C PHE A 652 1.59 -41.76 -12.89
N GLU A 653 1.45 -40.80 -11.99
CA GLU A 653 0.66 -40.92 -10.78
C GLU A 653 -0.51 -39.94 -10.85
N THR A 654 -1.74 -40.46 -10.76
CA THR A 654 -2.92 -39.63 -10.63
C THR A 654 -3.01 -39.11 -9.19
N ALA A 655 -2.45 -37.94 -8.94
CA ALA A 655 -2.66 -37.25 -7.68
C ALA A 655 -4.15 -36.86 -7.61
N LYS A 656 -4.89 -37.45 -6.67
CA LYS A 656 -6.22 -36.94 -6.32
C LYS A 656 -6.01 -35.48 -5.92
N GLY A 657 -6.60 -34.55 -6.66
CA GLY A 657 -6.57 -33.10 -6.39
C GLY A 657 -7.35 -32.74 -5.12
N LEU A 658 -7.10 -33.45 -4.03
CA LEU A 658 -7.61 -33.12 -2.72
C LEU A 658 -6.63 -32.14 -2.09
N ARG A 659 -7.18 -31.07 -1.53
CA ARG A 659 -6.47 -30.06 -0.74
C ARG A 659 -6.87 -30.30 0.71
N SER A 660 -5.91 -30.29 1.63
CA SER A 660 -6.21 -30.47 3.05
C SER A 660 -5.88 -29.20 3.82
N ALA A 661 -6.82 -28.77 4.66
CA ALA A 661 -6.70 -27.60 5.51
C ALA A 661 -6.72 -28.01 6.98
N CYS A 662 -5.76 -27.53 7.78
CA CYS A 662 -5.83 -27.56 9.23
C CYS A 662 -6.03 -26.14 9.74
N ILE A 663 -6.99 -25.95 10.65
CA ILE A 663 -7.32 -24.63 11.20
C ILE A 663 -7.22 -24.66 12.73
N GLU A 664 -6.34 -23.84 13.26
CA GLU A 664 -6.12 -23.65 14.70
C GLU A 664 -6.73 -22.33 15.15
N LEU A 665 -7.65 -22.41 16.11
CA LEU A 665 -8.44 -21.27 16.57
C LEU A 665 -8.17 -20.99 18.06
N ASP A 666 -7.74 -19.76 18.36
CA ASP A 666 -7.46 -19.30 19.72
C ASP A 666 -8.76 -19.14 20.54
N ILE A 667 -8.76 -19.69 21.76
CA ILE A 667 -9.85 -19.50 22.76
C ILE A 667 -9.33 -18.95 24.10
N SER A 668 -8.21 -18.24 24.09
CA SER A 668 -7.63 -17.56 25.24
C SER A 668 -8.58 -16.53 25.87
N GLY A 669 -8.26 -16.03 27.06
CA GLY A 669 -9.15 -15.13 27.81
C GLY A 669 -9.60 -13.86 27.07
N SER A 670 -8.80 -13.37 26.13
CA SER A 670 -9.08 -12.19 25.29
C SER A 670 -10.10 -12.46 24.17
N MET A 671 -10.43 -13.73 23.91
CA MET A 671 -11.27 -14.18 22.80
C MET A 671 -12.77 -14.17 23.11
N SER A 672 -13.22 -13.48 24.17
CA SER A 672 -14.63 -13.49 24.60
C SER A 672 -15.61 -12.67 23.72
N GLY A 673 -16.93 -12.88 23.93
CA GLY A 673 -17.99 -12.10 23.29
C GLY A 673 -18.13 -12.37 21.78
N ASP A 674 -18.19 -11.29 20.99
CA ASP A 674 -18.38 -11.31 19.53
C ASP A 674 -17.38 -12.22 18.79
N LYS A 675 -16.15 -12.32 19.30
CA LYS A 675 -15.09 -13.12 18.69
C LYS A 675 -15.45 -14.60 18.65
N LEU A 676 -15.89 -15.17 19.79
CA LEU A 676 -16.35 -16.57 19.83
C LEU A 676 -17.58 -16.79 18.95
N ALA A 677 -18.47 -15.80 18.86
CA ALA A 677 -19.67 -15.90 18.03
C ALA A 677 -19.30 -16.07 16.55
N TYR A 678 -18.46 -15.19 16.01
CA TYR A 678 -18.02 -15.28 14.61
C TYR A 678 -17.12 -16.50 14.35
N MET A 679 -16.29 -16.88 15.32
CA MET A 679 -15.51 -18.12 15.25
C MET A 679 -16.43 -19.35 15.14
N ALA A 680 -17.47 -19.45 15.96
CA ALA A 680 -18.43 -20.55 15.90
C ALA A 680 -19.16 -20.61 14.55
N ILE A 681 -19.59 -19.45 14.02
CA ILE A 681 -20.21 -19.34 12.69
C ILE A 681 -19.24 -19.85 11.62
N CYS A 682 -17.98 -19.42 11.67
CA CYS A 682 -16.95 -19.79 10.71
C CYS A 682 -16.65 -21.30 10.74
N VAL A 683 -16.49 -21.90 11.92
CA VAL A 683 -16.31 -23.34 12.08
C VAL A 683 -17.50 -24.12 11.49
N THR A 684 -18.72 -23.68 11.79
CA THR A 684 -19.93 -24.32 11.28
C THR A 684 -20.02 -24.21 9.76
N MET A 685 -19.67 -23.05 9.20
CA MET A 685 -19.59 -22.79 7.75
C MET A 685 -18.60 -23.74 7.06
N LEU A 686 -17.40 -23.89 7.61
CA LEU A 686 -16.34 -24.71 7.04
C LEU A 686 -16.66 -26.20 7.10
N VAL A 687 -17.17 -26.69 8.24
CA VAL A 687 -17.56 -28.10 8.40
C VAL A 687 -18.72 -28.48 7.48
N TYR A 688 -19.63 -27.55 7.19
CA TYR A 688 -20.68 -27.78 6.20
C TYR A 688 -20.16 -27.69 4.75
N GLY A 689 -19.25 -26.77 4.46
CA GLY A 689 -18.81 -26.46 3.09
C GLY A 689 -17.77 -27.43 2.52
N LEU A 690 -16.81 -27.86 3.35
CA LEU A 690 -15.68 -28.70 2.95
C LEU A 690 -15.97 -30.19 3.14
N ARG A 691 -15.29 -31.04 2.35
CA ARG A 691 -15.44 -32.49 2.48
C ARG A 691 -14.80 -32.98 3.78
N LYS A 692 -15.22 -34.18 4.19
CA LYS A 692 -14.76 -34.78 5.45
C LYS A 692 -13.23 -34.91 5.53
N ASP A 693 -12.56 -35.15 4.40
CA ASP A 693 -11.13 -35.39 4.21
C ASP A 693 -10.31 -34.14 3.82
N GLU A 694 -10.96 -32.97 3.78
CA GLU A 694 -10.33 -31.70 3.38
C GLU A 694 -10.07 -30.76 4.57
N LEU A 695 -10.61 -31.05 5.76
CA LEU A 695 -10.62 -30.11 6.88
C LEU A 695 -10.36 -30.78 8.22
N ALA A 696 -9.42 -30.23 9.00
CA ALA A 696 -9.26 -30.50 10.43
C ALA A 696 -9.30 -29.19 11.21
N ILE A 697 -9.92 -29.20 12.40
CA ILE A 697 -10.09 -28.01 13.23
C ILE A 697 -9.75 -28.34 14.68
N THR A 698 -9.00 -27.45 15.32
CA THR A 698 -8.76 -27.49 16.77
C THR A 698 -8.90 -26.11 17.39
N PHE A 699 -9.29 -26.08 18.66
CA PHE A 699 -9.06 -24.92 19.50
C PHE A 699 -7.75 -25.04 20.27
N PHE A 700 -7.20 -23.92 20.67
CA PHE A 700 -6.05 -23.91 21.57
C PHE A 700 -6.12 -22.76 22.58
N GLU A 701 -5.55 -23.03 23.74
CA GLU A 701 -5.24 -22.06 24.77
C GLU A 701 -3.90 -22.48 25.40
N SER A 702 -3.87 -22.85 26.67
CA SER A 702 -2.79 -23.56 27.35
C SER A 702 -2.67 -25.04 26.92
N ASP A 703 -3.73 -25.63 26.38
CA ASP A 703 -3.79 -26.98 25.81
C ASP A 703 -4.54 -26.99 24.47
N THR A 704 -4.52 -28.12 23.76
CA THR A 704 -5.17 -28.31 22.45
C THR A 704 -6.49 -29.07 22.59
N HIS A 705 -7.57 -28.51 22.05
CA HIS A 705 -8.91 -29.10 22.08
C HIS A 705 -9.37 -29.42 20.65
N VAL A 706 -9.16 -30.67 20.25
CA VAL A 706 -9.52 -31.15 18.91
C VAL A 706 -11.03 -31.11 18.74
N LEU A 707 -11.49 -30.35 17.75
CA LEU A 707 -12.89 -30.35 17.33
C LEU A 707 -13.16 -31.41 16.27
N LYS A 708 -12.30 -31.45 15.24
CA LYS A 708 -12.47 -32.32 14.08
C LYS A 708 -11.12 -32.79 13.58
N ASN A 709 -10.92 -34.10 13.50
CA ASN A 709 -9.77 -34.67 12.80
C ASN A 709 -10.00 -34.72 11.28
N MET A 710 -8.92 -34.81 10.50
CA MET A 710 -8.96 -34.83 9.03
C MET A 710 -9.78 -35.98 8.47
N THR A 711 -9.85 -37.13 9.15
CA THR A 711 -10.63 -38.31 8.68
C THR A 711 -12.04 -38.38 9.25
N GLU A 712 -12.37 -37.48 10.18
CA GLU A 712 -13.59 -37.55 10.97
C GLU A 712 -14.74 -36.81 10.30
N LYS A 713 -15.95 -37.38 10.36
CA LYS A 713 -17.18 -36.69 9.95
C LYS A 713 -17.96 -36.31 11.20
N ILE A 714 -18.31 -35.02 11.31
CA ILE A 714 -19.05 -34.47 12.45
C ILE A 714 -20.45 -34.07 12.00
N ASP A 715 -21.41 -34.27 12.91
CA ASP A 715 -22.78 -33.81 12.77
C ASP A 715 -22.89 -32.33 13.20
N LEU A 716 -23.52 -31.50 12.37
CA LEU A 716 -23.58 -30.05 12.62
C LEU A 716 -24.35 -29.69 13.88
N ASP A 717 -25.38 -30.45 14.23
CA ASP A 717 -26.14 -30.19 15.46
C ASP A 717 -25.29 -30.48 16.70
N LYS A 718 -24.46 -31.53 16.68
CA LYS A 718 -23.50 -31.78 17.77
C LYS A 718 -22.42 -30.72 17.84
N LEU A 719 -21.83 -30.37 16.68
CA LEU A 719 -20.83 -29.31 16.60
C LEU A 719 -21.35 -27.98 17.16
N ALA A 720 -22.56 -27.57 16.76
CA ALA A 720 -23.17 -26.34 17.25
C ALA A 720 -23.37 -26.36 18.77
N ASP A 721 -23.74 -27.51 19.34
CA ASP A 721 -23.89 -27.65 20.79
C ASP A 721 -22.55 -27.49 21.52
N ASP A 722 -21.51 -28.14 21.02
CA ASP A 722 -20.14 -28.04 21.55
C ASP A 722 -19.64 -26.59 21.46
N LEU A 723 -19.79 -25.96 20.28
CA LEU A 723 -19.37 -24.58 20.04
C LEU A 723 -20.01 -23.57 21.02
N LEU A 724 -21.31 -23.71 21.29
CA LEU A 724 -22.04 -22.81 22.19
C LEU A 724 -21.63 -22.94 23.67
N THR A 725 -20.95 -24.01 24.04
CA THR A 725 -20.44 -24.24 25.41
C THR A 725 -19.01 -23.73 25.63
N ILE A 726 -18.28 -23.42 24.56
CA ILE A 726 -16.89 -22.95 24.62
C ILE A 726 -16.82 -21.64 25.39
N SER A 727 -15.85 -21.54 26.31
CA SER A 727 -15.57 -20.33 27.06
C SER A 727 -14.12 -19.91 26.87
N ALA A 728 -13.91 -18.61 26.70
CA ALA A 728 -12.58 -17.99 26.65
C ALA A 728 -11.86 -18.22 27.99
N ARG A 729 -10.68 -18.86 27.97
CA ARG A 729 -9.93 -19.22 29.18
C ARG A 729 -8.46 -19.49 28.88
N GLY A 730 -7.62 -19.40 29.90
CA GLY A 730 -6.20 -19.74 29.79
C GLY A 730 -5.33 -18.68 29.10
N GLY A 731 -4.05 -19.01 28.91
CA GLY A 731 -3.11 -18.25 28.08
C GLY A 731 -3.03 -18.81 26.65
N THR A 732 -2.13 -18.27 25.84
CA THR A 732 -1.99 -18.63 24.42
C THR A 732 -0.71 -19.42 24.18
N ARG A 733 -0.82 -20.76 24.07
CA ARG A 733 0.27 -21.70 23.77
C ARG A 733 -0.02 -22.48 22.49
N MET A 734 0.77 -22.23 21.46
CA MET A 734 0.47 -22.73 20.12
C MET A 734 1.22 -24.01 19.75
N LEU A 735 2.29 -24.38 20.49
CA LEU A 735 3.17 -25.49 20.12
C LEU A 735 2.40 -26.81 19.94
N ALA A 736 1.54 -27.14 20.90
CA ALA A 736 0.77 -28.39 20.88
C ALA A 736 -0.22 -28.42 19.71
N ALA A 737 -0.83 -27.28 19.37
CA ALA A 737 -1.75 -27.17 18.24
C ALA A 737 -1.03 -27.33 16.90
N LEU A 738 0.14 -26.70 16.74
CA LEU A 738 0.99 -26.86 15.55
C LEU A 738 1.50 -28.30 15.40
N GLN A 739 1.89 -28.94 16.51
CA GLN A 739 2.30 -30.35 16.48
C GLN A 739 1.15 -31.25 16.04
N TRP A 740 -0.04 -31.04 16.58
CA TRP A 740 -1.24 -31.77 16.16
C TRP A 740 -1.53 -31.57 14.67
N ALA A 741 -1.48 -30.34 14.15
CA ALA A 741 -1.74 -30.08 12.74
C ALA A 741 -0.69 -30.71 11.81
N ARG A 742 0.59 -30.67 12.19
CA ARG A 742 1.66 -31.40 11.48
C ARG A 742 1.33 -32.89 11.37
N ASP A 743 0.88 -33.49 12.47
CA ASP A 743 0.56 -34.92 12.52
C ASP A 743 -0.68 -35.22 11.65
N GLN A 744 -1.69 -34.33 11.62
CA GLN A 744 -2.80 -34.42 10.66
C GLN A 744 -2.30 -34.42 9.20
N PHE A 745 -1.39 -33.51 8.85
CA PHE A 745 -0.84 -33.42 7.49
C PHE A 745 0.09 -34.57 7.10
N LYS A 746 0.71 -35.22 8.08
CA LYS A 746 1.67 -36.29 7.84
C LYS A 746 1.01 -37.66 7.78
N GLU A 747 0.06 -37.91 8.68
CA GLU A 747 -0.52 -39.23 8.89
C GLU A 747 -1.90 -39.39 8.23
N ASN A 748 -2.64 -38.29 8.08
CA ASN A 748 -4.07 -38.33 7.74
C ASN A 748 -4.42 -37.61 6.43
N ALA A 749 -3.55 -36.75 5.91
CA ALA A 749 -3.74 -36.04 4.65
C ALA A 749 -3.03 -36.75 3.50
N ASN A 750 -3.80 -37.17 2.49
CA ASN A 750 -3.28 -37.68 1.21
C ASN A 750 -3.14 -36.57 0.15
N SER A 751 -3.32 -35.30 0.55
CA SER A 751 -3.24 -34.14 -0.34
C SER A 751 -1.80 -33.74 -0.64
N ARG A 752 -1.55 -33.35 -1.90
CA ARG A 752 -0.31 -32.66 -2.28
C ARG A 752 -0.27 -31.24 -1.71
N GLU A 753 -1.41 -30.56 -1.77
CA GLU A 753 -1.54 -29.18 -1.28
C GLU A 753 -2.05 -29.20 0.17
N LYS A 754 -1.31 -28.52 1.05
CA LYS A 754 -1.54 -28.52 2.49
C LYS A 754 -1.59 -27.08 2.97
N LEU A 755 -2.73 -26.66 3.51
CA LEU A 755 -2.97 -25.30 3.98
C LEU A 755 -3.16 -25.29 5.49
N ASN A 756 -2.34 -24.55 6.21
CA ASN A 756 -2.52 -24.31 7.62
C ASN A 756 -2.97 -22.87 7.87
N ILE A 757 -4.04 -22.70 8.65
CA ILE A 757 -4.56 -21.38 9.02
C ILE A 757 -4.59 -21.30 10.54
N LEU A 758 -3.73 -20.46 11.10
CA LEU A 758 -3.70 -20.20 12.53
C LEU A 758 -4.28 -18.82 12.81
N PHE A 759 -5.23 -18.78 13.74
CA PHE A 759 -5.86 -17.56 14.19
C PHE A 759 -5.49 -17.29 15.66
N THR A 760 -4.97 -16.10 15.97
CA THR A 760 -4.64 -15.68 17.35
C THR A 760 -4.61 -14.15 17.48
N ASP A 761 -4.76 -13.63 18.69
CA ASP A 761 -4.58 -12.20 18.98
C ASP A 761 -3.11 -11.78 19.25
N ALA A 762 -2.16 -12.69 18.99
CA ALA A 762 -0.72 -12.50 18.94
C ALA A 762 0.00 -12.27 20.29
N GLU A 763 -0.58 -12.66 21.42
CA GLU A 763 0.11 -12.71 22.72
C GLU A 763 0.57 -14.15 23.07
N ILE A 764 1.57 -14.65 22.33
CA ILE A 764 1.97 -16.08 22.39
C ILE A 764 3.09 -16.30 23.40
N TYR A 765 2.94 -17.29 24.29
CA TYR A 765 3.92 -17.57 25.35
C TYR A 765 5.06 -18.53 24.94
N ASP A 766 4.83 -19.42 23.98
CA ASP A 766 5.75 -20.51 23.57
C ASP A 766 6.32 -20.33 22.15
N ILE A 767 6.57 -19.07 21.76
CA ILE A 767 6.99 -18.68 20.41
C ILE A 767 8.28 -19.39 19.97
N LYS A 768 9.26 -19.53 20.87
CA LYS A 768 10.58 -20.08 20.51
C LYS A 768 10.46 -21.52 20.02
N GLU A 769 9.74 -22.34 20.76
CA GLU A 769 9.47 -23.73 20.42
C GLU A 769 8.55 -23.83 19.20
N ALA A 770 7.53 -22.96 19.10
CA ALA A 770 6.65 -22.91 17.94
C ALA A 770 7.40 -22.60 16.64
N MET A 771 8.42 -21.72 16.67
CA MET A 771 9.26 -21.43 15.51
C MET A 771 10.00 -22.66 14.98
N GLU A 772 10.37 -23.62 15.84
CA GLU A 772 11.00 -24.87 15.40
C GLU A 772 10.01 -25.77 14.66
N GLU A 773 8.75 -25.82 15.11
CA GLU A 773 7.70 -26.55 14.40
C GLU A 773 7.34 -25.89 13.07
N LEU A 774 7.28 -24.56 13.00
CA LEU A 774 7.03 -23.84 11.74
C LEU A 774 8.13 -24.07 10.68
N ARG A 775 9.38 -24.29 11.09
CA ARG A 775 10.43 -24.73 10.15
C ARG A 775 10.12 -26.10 9.54
N LYS A 776 9.55 -27.02 10.33
CA LYS A 776 9.12 -28.32 9.83
C LYS A 776 7.94 -28.17 8.86
N PHE A 777 7.02 -27.24 9.12
CA PHE A 777 5.92 -26.93 8.20
C PHE A 777 6.45 -26.53 6.82
N ARG A 778 7.43 -25.61 6.81
CA ARG A 778 8.11 -25.19 5.58
C ARG A 778 8.77 -26.38 4.85
N SER A 779 9.47 -27.26 5.56
CA SER A 779 10.08 -28.44 4.94
C SER A 779 9.06 -29.45 4.38
N MET A 780 7.84 -29.46 4.92
CA MET A 780 6.75 -30.31 4.47
C MET A 780 5.92 -29.70 3.33
N GLY A 781 6.28 -28.49 2.87
CA GLY A 781 5.53 -27.77 1.83
C GLY A 781 4.13 -27.34 2.28
N ILE A 782 3.93 -27.07 3.57
CA ILE A 782 2.66 -26.57 4.11
C ILE A 782 2.61 -25.05 3.88
N ASP A 783 1.57 -24.58 3.17
CA ASP A 783 1.25 -23.16 3.05
C ASP A 783 0.68 -22.68 4.39
N PHE A 784 1.35 -21.73 5.04
CA PHE A 784 0.99 -21.26 6.38
C PHE A 784 0.40 -19.86 6.32
N ILE A 785 -0.76 -19.66 6.94
CA ILE A 785 -1.42 -18.37 7.06
C ILE A 785 -1.66 -18.07 8.52
N LEU A 786 -1.12 -16.94 8.98
CA LEU A 786 -1.39 -16.39 10.30
C LEU A 786 -2.39 -15.25 10.18
N ILE A 787 -3.45 -15.29 10.97
CA ILE A 787 -4.45 -14.22 11.05
C ILE A 787 -4.40 -13.59 12.43
N CYS A 788 -4.21 -12.27 12.49
CA CYS A 788 -4.22 -11.50 13.74
C CYS A 788 -5.00 -10.17 13.62
N PRO A 789 -5.49 -9.58 14.72
CA PRO A 789 -6.08 -8.24 14.69
C PRO A 789 -5.05 -7.15 14.34
N GLU A 790 -5.44 -6.12 13.57
CA GLU A 790 -4.56 -4.98 13.21
C GLU A 790 -4.08 -4.20 14.45
N ALA A 791 -4.90 -4.15 15.50
CA ALA A 791 -4.54 -3.50 16.78
C ALA A 791 -3.72 -4.41 17.73
N SER A 792 -3.21 -5.55 17.27
CA SER A 792 -2.43 -6.47 18.12
C SER A 792 -1.11 -5.83 18.56
N PHE A 793 -0.79 -5.97 19.85
CA PHE A 793 0.37 -5.31 20.47
C PHE A 793 1.73 -5.81 19.96
N ASN A 794 1.76 -6.89 19.16
CA ASN A 794 2.98 -7.64 18.86
C ASN A 794 3.09 -8.14 17.40
N ILE A 795 2.72 -7.30 16.44
CA ILE A 795 2.80 -7.59 14.99
C ILE A 795 4.21 -8.05 14.57
N ASN A 796 5.26 -7.48 15.16
CA ASN A 796 6.65 -7.85 14.89
C ASN A 796 6.96 -9.34 15.14
N GLU A 797 6.29 -9.99 16.09
CA GLU A 797 6.47 -11.42 16.37
C GLU A 797 5.69 -12.28 15.38
N ALA A 798 4.48 -11.86 15.02
CA ALA A 798 3.67 -12.49 13.98
C ALA A 798 4.40 -12.50 12.62
N GLU A 799 5.02 -11.38 12.23
CA GLU A 799 5.83 -11.28 11.00
C GLU A 799 7.02 -12.26 11.00
N LYS A 800 7.70 -12.40 12.14
CA LYS A 800 8.82 -13.35 12.28
C LYS A 800 8.37 -14.79 12.10
N MET A 801 7.24 -15.17 12.70
CA MET A 801 6.67 -16.51 12.58
C MET A 801 6.35 -16.85 11.13
N VAL A 802 5.64 -15.93 10.46
CA VAL A 802 5.25 -16.08 9.05
C VAL A 802 6.47 -16.19 8.14
N LYS A 803 7.50 -15.37 8.36
CA LYS A 803 8.76 -15.43 7.60
C LYS A 803 9.50 -16.77 7.77
N ILE A 804 9.46 -17.37 8.97
CA ILE A 804 10.07 -18.68 9.23
C ILE A 804 9.30 -19.80 8.54
N ALA A 805 7.97 -19.76 8.64
CA ALA A 805 7.09 -20.72 7.98
C ALA A 805 7.12 -20.59 6.44
N GLY A 806 7.50 -19.43 5.90
CA GLY A 806 7.38 -19.11 4.48
C GLY A 806 5.92 -18.83 4.08
N GLY A 807 5.14 -18.30 5.02
CA GLY A 807 3.69 -18.11 4.90
C GLY A 807 3.24 -16.68 4.60
N GLN A 808 1.97 -16.39 4.90
CA GLN A 808 1.36 -15.06 4.79
C GLN A 808 0.76 -14.59 6.12
N LEU A 809 0.88 -13.29 6.40
CA LEU A 809 0.23 -12.61 7.52
C LEU A 809 -0.99 -11.85 6.99
N LEU A 810 -2.16 -12.10 7.57
CA LEU A 810 -3.40 -11.37 7.26
C LEU A 810 -3.93 -10.70 8.51
N THR A 811 -4.37 -9.45 8.37
CA THR A 811 -4.93 -8.68 9.49
C THR A 811 -6.44 -8.54 9.37
N ILE A 812 -7.12 -8.40 10.51
CA ILE A 812 -8.56 -8.15 10.58
C ILE A 812 -8.88 -6.96 11.48
N ASN A 813 -9.85 -6.14 11.05
CA ASN A 813 -10.25 -4.92 11.75
C ASN A 813 -11.53 -5.14 12.56
N ASP A 814 -12.49 -5.84 11.97
CA ASP A 814 -13.74 -6.23 12.61
C ASP A 814 -13.98 -7.74 12.49
N TRP A 815 -14.38 -8.38 13.59
CA TRP A 815 -14.64 -9.81 13.66
C TRP A 815 -15.81 -10.26 12.77
N ASN A 816 -16.69 -9.34 12.38
CA ASN A 816 -17.74 -9.64 11.41
C ASN A 816 -17.19 -10.00 10.01
N GLU A 817 -15.96 -9.59 9.69
CA GLU A 817 -15.27 -9.90 8.44
C GLU A 817 -14.65 -11.31 8.47
N PHE A 818 -14.56 -11.94 9.63
CA PHE A 818 -13.81 -13.20 9.81
C PHE A 818 -14.28 -14.33 8.90
N PRO A 819 -15.60 -14.61 8.75
CA PRO A 819 -16.02 -15.68 7.85
C PRO A 819 -15.88 -15.28 6.36
N GLN A 820 -15.69 -13.99 6.03
CA GLN A 820 -15.42 -13.54 4.65
C GLN A 820 -13.95 -13.81 4.33
N LEU A 821 -13.05 -13.33 5.21
CA LEU A 821 -11.61 -13.54 5.10
C LEU A 821 -11.26 -15.02 4.95
N ILE A 822 -11.81 -15.87 5.80
CA ILE A 822 -11.59 -17.32 5.73
C ILE A 822 -12.11 -17.90 4.41
N SER A 823 -13.27 -17.46 3.93
CA SER A 823 -13.77 -17.94 2.64
C SER A 823 -12.89 -17.51 1.47
N ASP A 824 -12.31 -16.31 1.51
CA ASP A 824 -11.45 -15.81 0.45
C ASP A 824 -10.09 -16.52 0.45
N ILE A 825 -9.55 -16.80 1.65
CA ILE A 825 -8.38 -17.67 1.81
C ILE A 825 -8.65 -19.04 1.20
N ILE A 826 -9.76 -19.68 1.60
CA ILE A 826 -10.14 -20.99 1.08
C ILE A 826 -10.27 -20.91 -0.44
N LYS A 827 -11.06 -20.00 -1.02
CA LYS A 827 -11.17 -19.86 -2.50
C LYS A 827 -9.86 -19.60 -3.25
N SER A 828 -8.94 -18.85 -2.64
CA SER A 828 -7.67 -18.54 -3.29
C SER A 828 -6.73 -19.74 -3.31
N ARG A 829 -6.96 -20.70 -2.41
CA ARG A 829 -6.12 -21.89 -2.21
C ARG A 829 -6.83 -23.20 -2.53
N PHE A 830 -8.17 -23.22 -2.65
CA PHE A 830 -9.12 -24.32 -2.92
C PHE A 830 -10.02 -23.94 -4.10
#